data_AF-A0A955X9L4-F1
#
_entry.id   AF-A0A955X9L4-F1
#
_cell.length_a   1.000
_cell.length_b   1.000
_cell.length_c   1.000
_cell.angle_alpha   90.00
_cell.angle_beta   90.00
_cell.angle_gamma   90.00
#
_symmetry.space_group_name_H-M   'P 1'
#
loop_
_entity.id
_entity.type
_entity.pdbx_description
1 polymer ?
#
loop_
_entity_poly.entity_id
_entity_poly.type
_entity_poly.pdbx_seq_one_letter_code
_entity_poly.pdbx_strand_id
1 'polypeptide(L)'
;MGWAQVPLRVATWNVQTVGAPNEIQYGATLDILLRLQPDVIGINEVGSTADIQNLASLAADAGYPYWTVVDESAGGLRNAVLSRLPILSASFETSASLSGDPTANDLSRPILVATVDVPGSPIDLTLAIEHWKSGTTNADELRRAVESIRIAQAVTALDPATDAFIVMGDMNEEADSVPNSPLLFTSLPSGLPQSFSLGADLQALMTSQGISNDPFQYLNAAPQPLLTTLPATQTDGSDATRLASGRRLDYLLASPMLVSGAQAEVYDSADEGLAGLPKYGAPLTASASTDASDHLLVFADLVLPTGGCVVNADCDDGIFCNGQELCSQGVCVGGAPVVCDDGLSCTQDSCDEAAGACTYVDTCSGGPALWINELHYDNASADVAEGVEVAGTAGTDLGGYQLVFYNGNDSAPYATQALSGVLPDQGWGLGVAFFAVSGIQNGAPDGVALVDPNGAVLEFLSYEGVITAASGPAAGMTSVDIGVAEDGATPVGSSLQRQGTGDAASAFTWAGPLTATPGELNVGQTFVRTCSTDLECANGVFCDGAEVCVSGVCAAGAPVVCDDNVACTIDSCDEAIGACEFVETPMCSIQPWMNEVHYDNAGADVDEGVEVAGPAGVDLAGWTILAYNGNGGAVYQTQPLTGVIPNEGAGYGALFFYMPGLQNGAPDGLALVDPQGDVTELLSYEGVLVATDGAAAGITSVDMGVAETPSSPVSETLQRVGTAPGSFVWTVAPQSRGALNAGQL
;
A
#
# COMPACT_ATOMS: atom_id res chain seq x y z
N MET A 1 -0.82 -22.29 -21.86
CA MET A 1 -2.07 -22.50 -22.64
C MET A 1 -3.04 -21.49 -22.05
N GLY A 2 -3.46 -20.48 -22.82
CA GLY A 2 -4.28 -19.38 -22.29
C GLY A 2 -5.61 -19.91 -21.73
N TRP A 3 -5.98 -19.40 -20.58
CA TRP A 3 -7.13 -19.86 -19.81
C TRP A 3 -8.42 -19.43 -20.48
N ALA A 4 -9.52 -20.13 -20.20
CA ALA A 4 -10.84 -19.62 -20.56
C ALA A 4 -11.15 -18.40 -19.67
N GLN A 5 -11.46 -17.28 -20.31
CA GLN A 5 -11.85 -16.02 -19.65
C GLN A 5 -13.29 -15.68 -20.04
N VAL A 6 -14.04 -15.04 -19.14
CA VAL A 6 -15.33 -14.43 -19.47
C VAL A 6 -15.06 -13.00 -19.93
N PRO A 7 -15.28 -12.66 -21.21
CA PRO A 7 -15.21 -11.28 -21.64
C PRO A 7 -16.38 -10.50 -21.05
N LEU A 8 -16.12 -9.28 -20.62
CA LEU A 8 -17.09 -8.38 -20.02
C LEU A 8 -16.86 -6.97 -20.57
N ARG A 9 -17.92 -6.27 -20.98
CA ARG A 9 -17.83 -4.84 -21.32
C ARG A 9 -18.48 -3.98 -20.24
N VAL A 10 -17.73 -3.05 -19.67
CA VAL A 10 -18.23 -2.06 -18.72
C VAL A 10 -18.21 -0.66 -19.32
N ALA A 11 -19.05 0.25 -18.83
CA ALA A 11 -19.03 1.64 -19.23
C ALA A 11 -19.41 2.60 -18.10
N THR A 12 -19.06 3.86 -18.25
CA THR A 12 -19.57 4.97 -17.43
C THR A 12 -19.96 6.14 -18.32
N TRP A 13 -21.01 6.86 -17.94
CA TRP A 13 -21.48 8.01 -18.72
C TRP A 13 -22.24 9.05 -17.87
N ASN A 14 -21.75 10.29 -17.88
CA ASN A 14 -22.57 11.45 -17.56
C ASN A 14 -23.51 11.75 -18.74
N VAL A 15 -24.82 11.53 -18.56
CA VAL A 15 -25.80 11.70 -19.64
C VAL A 15 -26.36 13.12 -19.74
N GLN A 16 -25.98 14.04 -18.84
CA GLN A 16 -26.55 15.38 -18.66
C GLN A 16 -28.06 15.39 -18.27
N THR A 17 -28.88 14.69 -19.04
CA THR A 17 -30.26 14.32 -18.73
C THR A 17 -30.64 13.12 -19.60
N VAL A 18 -31.59 12.30 -19.16
CA VAL A 18 -32.02 11.15 -19.97
C VAL A 18 -32.86 11.61 -21.17
N GLY A 19 -33.56 12.74 -21.04
CA GLY A 19 -34.52 13.22 -22.04
C GLY A 19 -35.77 12.34 -22.13
N ALA A 20 -36.85 12.86 -22.71
CA ALA A 20 -38.06 12.07 -22.96
C ALA A 20 -37.90 11.15 -24.19
N PRO A 21 -38.61 10.01 -24.29
CA PRO A 21 -38.48 9.05 -25.41
C PRO A 21 -38.67 9.62 -26.83
N ASN A 22 -39.30 10.79 -26.95
CA ASN A 22 -39.53 11.48 -28.22
C ASN A 22 -38.51 12.61 -28.51
N GLU A 23 -37.50 12.76 -27.68
CA GLU A 23 -36.44 13.77 -27.82
C GLU A 23 -35.20 13.18 -28.49
N ILE A 24 -34.44 14.02 -29.18
CA ILE A 24 -33.24 13.63 -29.92
C ILE A 24 -32.21 12.99 -28.97
N GLN A 25 -32.04 13.59 -27.79
CA GLN A 25 -31.14 13.13 -26.76
C GLN A 25 -31.38 11.67 -26.38
N TYR A 26 -32.62 11.32 -26.04
CA TYR A 26 -33.00 9.96 -25.71
C TYR A 26 -32.69 8.98 -26.85
N GLY A 27 -33.04 9.36 -28.09
CA GLY A 27 -32.78 8.52 -29.27
C GLY A 27 -31.28 8.30 -29.50
N ALA A 28 -30.47 9.34 -29.38
CA ALA A 28 -29.02 9.25 -29.53
C ALA A 28 -28.38 8.42 -28.40
N THR A 29 -28.82 8.60 -27.15
CA THR A 29 -28.39 7.78 -26.00
C THR A 29 -28.71 6.31 -26.23
N LEU A 30 -29.93 6.00 -26.68
CA LEU A 30 -30.33 4.62 -27.01
C LEU A 30 -29.47 4.03 -28.13
N ASP A 31 -29.27 4.78 -29.22
CA ASP A 31 -28.45 4.33 -30.35
C ASP A 31 -27.01 4.02 -29.93
N ILE A 32 -26.42 4.84 -29.05
CA ILE A 32 -25.06 4.62 -28.50
C ILE A 32 -25.03 3.37 -27.63
N LEU A 33 -25.99 3.17 -26.73
CA LEU A 33 -26.06 1.95 -25.91
C LEU A 33 -26.21 0.68 -26.76
N LEU A 34 -27.00 0.74 -27.83
CA LEU A 34 -27.16 -0.37 -28.78
C LEU A 34 -25.92 -0.60 -29.67
N ARG A 35 -25.15 0.46 -29.95
CA ARG A 35 -23.89 0.41 -30.68
C ARG A 35 -22.76 -0.19 -29.86
N LEU A 36 -22.64 0.19 -28.58
CA LEU A 36 -21.54 -0.23 -27.71
C LEU A 36 -21.83 -1.53 -26.98
N GLN A 37 -23.08 -1.74 -26.62
CA GLN A 37 -23.55 -2.89 -25.87
C GLN A 37 -22.73 -3.20 -24.60
N PRO A 38 -22.48 -2.26 -23.67
CA PRO A 38 -21.87 -2.63 -22.39
C PRO A 38 -22.76 -3.59 -21.62
N ASP A 39 -22.18 -4.59 -20.98
CA ASP A 39 -22.87 -5.53 -20.09
C ASP A 39 -23.35 -4.82 -18.83
N VAL A 40 -22.55 -3.90 -18.29
CA VAL A 40 -22.91 -3.03 -17.18
C VAL A 40 -22.46 -1.60 -17.43
N ILE A 41 -23.30 -0.62 -17.07
CA ILE A 41 -22.99 0.80 -17.23
C ILE A 41 -23.39 1.62 -16.00
N GLY A 42 -22.46 2.42 -15.48
CA GLY A 42 -22.71 3.49 -14.53
C GLY A 42 -23.21 4.75 -15.22
N ILE A 43 -24.24 5.38 -14.68
CA ILE A 43 -24.88 6.58 -15.24
C ILE A 43 -24.89 7.69 -14.20
N ASN A 44 -24.45 8.88 -14.59
CA ASN A 44 -24.52 10.10 -13.78
C ASN A 44 -25.59 11.08 -14.31
N GLU A 45 -25.95 12.09 -13.51
CA GLU A 45 -26.90 13.16 -13.86
C GLU A 45 -28.38 12.75 -14.04
N VAL A 46 -28.81 11.71 -13.31
CA VAL A 46 -30.24 11.37 -13.24
C VAL A 46 -30.96 12.34 -12.29
N GLY A 47 -31.60 13.38 -12.84
CA GLY A 47 -32.11 14.50 -12.06
C GLY A 47 -33.55 14.35 -11.56
N SER A 48 -34.51 14.55 -12.45
CA SER A 48 -35.93 14.66 -12.11
C SER A 48 -36.62 13.31 -11.94
N THR A 49 -37.80 13.28 -11.31
CA THR A 49 -38.65 12.07 -11.31
C THR A 49 -39.03 11.62 -12.72
N ALA A 50 -39.14 12.56 -13.67
CA ALA A 50 -39.35 12.23 -15.07
C ALA A 50 -38.11 11.55 -15.66
N ASP A 51 -36.90 12.01 -15.33
CA ASP A 51 -35.66 11.37 -15.78
C ASP A 51 -35.53 9.93 -15.27
N ILE A 52 -35.97 9.65 -14.04
CA ILE A 52 -36.01 8.27 -13.51
C ILE A 52 -36.96 7.39 -14.32
N GLN A 53 -38.13 7.90 -14.71
CA GLN A 53 -39.08 7.17 -15.56
C GLN A 53 -38.56 6.97 -16.98
N ASN A 54 -37.87 7.98 -17.52
CA ASN A 54 -37.23 7.91 -18.82
C ASN A 54 -36.05 6.92 -18.78
N LEU A 55 -35.27 6.89 -17.69
CA LEU A 55 -34.17 5.94 -17.49
C LEU A 55 -34.69 4.50 -17.47
N ALA A 56 -35.80 4.25 -16.77
CA ALA A 56 -36.46 2.95 -16.77
C ALA A 56 -36.91 2.53 -18.18
N SER A 57 -37.41 3.48 -18.96
CA SER A 57 -37.79 3.25 -20.37
C SER A 57 -36.56 2.97 -21.22
N LEU A 58 -35.49 3.74 -21.05
CA LEU A 58 -34.22 3.60 -21.77
C LEU A 58 -33.58 2.24 -21.47
N ALA A 59 -33.58 1.81 -20.21
CA ALA A 59 -33.11 0.50 -19.78
C ALA A 59 -33.89 -0.62 -20.48
N ALA A 60 -35.22 -0.52 -20.54
CA ALA A 60 -36.05 -1.49 -21.24
C ALA A 60 -35.77 -1.53 -22.74
N ASP A 61 -35.65 -0.37 -23.39
CA ASP A 61 -35.43 -0.25 -24.82
C ASP A 61 -34.01 -0.69 -25.25
N ALA A 62 -33.00 -0.45 -24.40
CA ALA A 62 -31.60 -0.85 -24.61
C ALA A 62 -31.26 -2.28 -24.12
N GLY A 63 -32.23 -2.97 -23.50
CA GLY A 63 -32.10 -4.37 -23.08
C GLY A 63 -31.34 -4.57 -21.77
N TYR A 64 -31.49 -3.67 -20.80
CA TYR A 64 -30.97 -3.76 -19.43
C TYR A 64 -32.11 -4.13 -18.45
N PRO A 65 -32.38 -5.44 -18.23
CA PRO A 65 -33.45 -5.89 -17.35
C PRO A 65 -33.16 -5.63 -15.86
N TYR A 66 -31.91 -5.41 -15.49
CA TYR A 66 -31.49 -5.09 -14.12
C TYR A 66 -31.01 -3.65 -14.08
N TRP A 67 -31.59 -2.84 -13.21
CA TRP A 67 -31.13 -1.47 -13.02
C TRP A 67 -31.54 -0.97 -11.64
N THR A 68 -30.79 0.00 -11.12
CA THR A 68 -31.13 0.74 -9.91
C THR A 68 -30.64 2.17 -10.00
N VAL A 69 -31.22 3.06 -9.20
CA VAL A 69 -30.87 4.47 -9.09
C VAL A 69 -30.89 4.85 -7.62
N VAL A 70 -29.98 5.73 -7.20
CA VAL A 70 -29.95 6.25 -5.82
C VAL A 70 -31.28 6.95 -5.51
N ASP A 71 -31.97 6.49 -4.47
CA ASP A 71 -33.28 7.03 -4.09
C ASP A 71 -33.19 8.50 -3.60
N GLU A 72 -32.13 8.81 -2.85
CA GLU A 72 -31.89 10.13 -2.27
C GLU A 72 -31.22 11.08 -3.27
N SER A 73 -31.82 12.26 -3.49
CA SER A 73 -31.13 13.35 -4.21
C SER A 73 -30.47 14.30 -3.23
N ALA A 74 -29.17 14.15 -3.02
CA ALA A 74 -28.35 15.28 -2.58
C ALA A 74 -27.89 16.05 -3.82
N GLY A 75 -28.10 17.37 -3.82
CA GLY A 75 -27.81 18.23 -4.98
C GLY A 75 -28.76 18.14 -6.17
N GLY A 76 -29.75 17.23 -6.15
CA GLY A 76 -30.78 17.12 -7.21
C GLY A 76 -30.42 16.20 -8.38
N LEU A 77 -29.24 15.56 -8.35
CA LEU A 77 -28.75 14.62 -9.36
C LEU A 77 -28.40 13.29 -8.69
N ARG A 78 -28.53 12.17 -9.41
CA ARG A 78 -28.33 10.82 -8.89
C ARG A 78 -27.41 10.01 -9.77
N ASN A 79 -26.77 9.02 -9.15
CA ASN A 79 -26.08 7.93 -9.82
C ASN A 79 -27.05 6.77 -10.05
N ALA A 80 -26.85 6.04 -11.14
CA ALA A 80 -27.61 4.84 -11.48
C ALA A 80 -26.69 3.80 -12.11
N VAL A 81 -27.15 2.55 -12.14
CA VAL A 81 -26.51 1.45 -12.86
C VAL A 81 -27.54 0.75 -13.72
N LEU A 82 -27.17 0.45 -14.97
CA LEU A 82 -27.94 -0.43 -15.86
C LEU A 82 -27.10 -1.66 -16.16
N SER A 83 -27.68 -2.86 -16.05
CA SER A 83 -26.98 -4.13 -16.20
C SER A 83 -27.80 -5.15 -17.01
N ARG A 84 -27.13 -5.82 -17.94
CA ARG A 84 -27.64 -7.03 -18.62
C ARG A 84 -27.50 -8.27 -17.74
N LEU A 85 -26.61 -8.19 -16.77
CA LEU A 85 -26.27 -9.23 -15.82
C LEU A 85 -27.01 -9.01 -14.48
N PRO A 86 -27.32 -10.06 -13.72
CA PRO A 86 -28.04 -9.92 -12.45
C PRO A 86 -27.27 -9.04 -11.45
N ILE A 87 -27.93 -8.00 -10.94
CA ILE A 87 -27.41 -7.23 -9.79
C ILE A 87 -27.76 -8.02 -8.52
N LEU A 88 -26.75 -8.48 -7.80
CA LEU A 88 -26.87 -9.26 -6.57
C LEU A 88 -27.18 -8.37 -5.36
N SER A 89 -26.51 -7.23 -5.28
CA SER A 89 -26.70 -6.23 -4.24
C SER A 89 -26.52 -4.83 -4.80
N ALA A 90 -27.17 -3.85 -4.16
CA ALA A 90 -26.89 -2.44 -4.34
C ALA A 90 -27.02 -1.72 -3.00
N SER A 91 -26.01 -0.95 -2.62
CA SER A 91 -26.03 -0.06 -1.47
C SER A 91 -25.81 1.39 -1.90
N PHE A 92 -26.29 2.30 -1.05
CA PHE A 92 -26.18 3.73 -1.27
C PHE A 92 -25.43 4.34 -0.08
N GLU A 93 -24.13 4.55 -0.24
CA GLU A 93 -23.28 5.00 0.84
C GLU A 93 -23.38 6.51 1.05
N THR A 94 -23.51 6.90 2.31
CA THR A 94 -23.68 8.29 2.75
C THR A 94 -22.50 8.72 3.62
N SER A 95 -22.35 10.03 3.85
CA SER A 95 -21.34 10.54 4.79
C SER A 95 -21.45 9.86 6.16
N ALA A 96 -22.67 9.64 6.63
CA ALA A 96 -22.93 9.03 7.94
C ALA A 96 -22.62 7.52 7.98
N SER A 97 -22.94 6.76 6.92
CA SER A 97 -22.66 5.31 6.90
C SER A 97 -21.15 5.04 6.84
N LEU A 98 -20.41 5.83 6.07
CA LEU A 98 -18.97 5.62 5.87
C LEU A 98 -18.11 6.16 7.01
N SER A 99 -18.50 7.28 7.62
CA SER A 99 -17.75 7.87 8.75
C SER A 99 -18.10 7.28 10.11
N GLY A 100 -19.27 6.62 10.22
CA GLY A 100 -19.88 6.29 11.52
C GLY A 100 -20.39 7.51 12.31
N ASP A 101 -20.33 8.73 11.74
CA ASP A 101 -20.76 9.97 12.36
C ASP A 101 -22.12 10.44 11.79
N PRO A 102 -23.22 10.38 12.57
CA PRO A 102 -24.55 10.77 12.10
C PRO A 102 -24.69 12.26 11.80
N THR A 103 -23.69 13.08 12.13
CA THR A 103 -23.66 14.53 11.85
C THR A 103 -22.85 14.88 10.59
N ALA A 104 -22.13 13.92 10.02
CA ALA A 104 -21.39 14.12 8.79
C ALA A 104 -22.33 14.42 7.61
N ASN A 105 -22.01 15.46 6.86
CA ASN A 105 -22.70 15.89 5.65
C ASN A 105 -21.68 16.51 4.69
N ASP A 106 -20.79 15.66 4.20
CA ASP A 106 -19.61 16.04 3.45
C ASP A 106 -19.54 15.45 2.02
N LEU A 107 -20.47 14.57 1.66
CA LEU A 107 -20.71 14.12 0.29
C LEU A 107 -21.66 15.07 -0.45
N SER A 108 -21.36 15.39 -1.72
CA SER A 108 -22.33 16.10 -2.55
C SER A 108 -23.50 15.21 -2.97
N ARG A 109 -23.25 13.90 -3.07
CA ARG A 109 -24.23 12.88 -3.43
C ARG A 109 -23.81 11.50 -2.93
N PRO A 110 -24.78 10.59 -2.64
CA PRO A 110 -24.44 9.24 -2.22
C PRO A 110 -23.67 8.46 -3.30
N ILE A 111 -22.80 7.57 -2.85
CA ILE A 111 -22.05 6.64 -3.70
C ILE A 111 -22.94 5.41 -3.92
N LEU A 112 -23.07 4.95 -5.18
CA LEU A 112 -23.79 3.73 -5.50
C LEU A 112 -22.79 2.58 -5.62
N VAL A 113 -22.83 1.62 -4.70
CA VAL A 113 -22.04 0.39 -4.80
C VAL A 113 -22.96 -0.75 -5.23
N ALA A 114 -22.65 -1.42 -6.33
CA ALA A 114 -23.45 -2.52 -6.87
C ALA A 114 -22.57 -3.73 -7.18
N THR A 115 -22.98 -4.92 -6.74
CA THR A 115 -22.32 -6.18 -7.07
C THR A 115 -23.13 -6.93 -8.11
N VAL A 116 -22.47 -7.41 -9.16
CA VAL A 116 -23.07 -8.03 -10.35
C VAL A 116 -22.51 -9.43 -10.55
N ASP A 117 -23.40 -10.40 -10.70
CA ASP A 117 -23.04 -11.79 -11.06
C ASP A 117 -22.53 -11.83 -12.51
N VAL A 118 -21.36 -12.42 -12.73
CA VAL A 118 -20.77 -12.60 -14.06
C VAL A 118 -20.86 -14.07 -14.47
N PRO A 119 -21.87 -14.47 -15.27
CA PRO A 119 -22.08 -15.88 -15.58
C PRO A 119 -20.87 -16.53 -16.25
N GLY A 120 -20.39 -17.61 -15.65
CA GLY A 120 -19.21 -18.34 -16.11
C GLY A 120 -17.91 -17.94 -15.41
N SER A 121 -17.94 -16.94 -14.54
CA SER A 121 -16.90 -16.60 -13.58
C SER A 121 -17.38 -16.99 -12.18
N PRO A 122 -16.51 -17.50 -11.29
CA PRO A 122 -16.81 -17.64 -9.86
C PRO A 122 -16.64 -16.32 -9.09
N ILE A 123 -16.14 -15.27 -9.77
CA ILE A 123 -15.90 -13.93 -9.22
C ILE A 123 -17.02 -13.00 -9.69
N ASP A 124 -17.67 -12.35 -8.72
CA ASP A 124 -18.63 -11.28 -8.95
C ASP A 124 -17.92 -9.94 -9.18
N LEU A 125 -18.51 -9.06 -9.98
CA LEU A 125 -17.98 -7.72 -10.23
C LEU A 125 -18.62 -6.71 -9.29
N THR A 126 -17.82 -5.97 -8.53
CA THR A 126 -18.31 -4.84 -7.72
C THR A 126 -18.02 -3.50 -8.43
N LEU A 127 -19.00 -2.62 -8.46
CA LEU A 127 -18.95 -1.33 -9.13
C LEU A 127 -19.26 -0.24 -8.12
N ALA A 128 -18.41 0.76 -8.01
CA ALA A 128 -18.65 1.94 -7.20
C ALA A 128 -18.80 3.16 -8.11
N ILE A 129 -20.02 3.69 -8.20
CA ILE A 129 -20.41 4.70 -9.18
C ILE A 129 -20.54 6.05 -8.48
N GLU A 130 -19.80 7.02 -8.99
CA GLU A 130 -19.63 8.33 -8.37
C GLU A 130 -19.82 9.47 -9.36
N HIS A 131 -20.05 10.67 -8.82
CA HIS A 131 -20.03 11.91 -9.60
C HIS A 131 -19.57 13.02 -8.65
N TRP A 132 -18.33 13.45 -8.78
CA TRP A 132 -17.72 14.38 -7.82
C TRP A 132 -18.20 15.82 -8.00
N LYS A 133 -17.78 16.70 -7.10
CA LYS A 133 -18.11 18.11 -7.12
C LYS A 133 -17.40 18.84 -8.27
N SER A 134 -18.20 19.40 -9.19
CA SER A 134 -17.71 20.31 -10.22
C SER A 134 -17.30 21.69 -9.66
N GLY A 135 -16.53 22.45 -10.44
CA GLY A 135 -16.10 23.82 -10.09
C GLY A 135 -14.64 23.90 -9.72
N THR A 136 -14.12 25.13 -9.63
CA THR A 136 -12.69 25.43 -9.55
C THR A 136 -12.30 26.22 -8.31
N THR A 137 -13.18 26.33 -7.32
CA THR A 137 -12.85 27.01 -6.06
C THR A 137 -12.21 26.02 -5.09
N ASN A 138 -11.44 26.50 -4.13
CA ASN A 138 -10.90 25.66 -3.05
C ASN A 138 -11.99 24.90 -2.28
N ALA A 139 -13.22 25.42 -2.22
CA ALA A 139 -14.35 24.72 -1.62
C ALA A 139 -14.88 23.56 -2.50
N ASP A 140 -14.77 23.67 -3.83
CA ASP A 140 -15.10 22.57 -4.74
C ASP A 140 -13.99 21.51 -4.74
N GLU A 141 -12.72 21.95 -4.77
CA GLU A 141 -11.53 21.10 -4.68
C GLU A 141 -11.50 20.28 -3.38
N LEU A 142 -11.73 20.89 -2.21
CA LEU A 142 -11.84 20.14 -0.95
C LEU A 142 -12.96 19.09 -1.01
N ARG A 143 -14.10 19.41 -1.63
CA ARG A 143 -15.21 18.46 -1.73
C ARG A 143 -14.85 17.26 -2.59
N ARG A 144 -14.09 17.44 -3.67
CA ARG A 144 -13.57 16.31 -4.46
C ARG A 144 -12.60 15.44 -3.66
N ALA A 145 -11.68 16.05 -2.92
CA ALA A 145 -10.76 15.31 -2.05
C ALA A 145 -11.51 14.49 -0.99
N VAL A 146 -12.54 15.08 -0.37
CA VAL A 146 -13.39 14.38 0.61
C VAL A 146 -14.18 13.26 -0.05
N GLU A 147 -14.81 13.52 -1.20
CA GLU A 147 -15.54 12.49 -1.97
C GLU A 147 -14.62 11.31 -2.33
N SER A 148 -13.38 11.58 -2.72
CA SER A 148 -12.35 10.57 -2.97
C SER A 148 -12.02 9.72 -1.73
N ILE A 149 -11.87 10.33 -0.55
CA ILE A 149 -11.67 9.56 0.70
C ILE A 149 -12.89 8.70 1.02
N ARG A 150 -14.11 9.23 0.80
CA ARG A 150 -15.34 8.48 1.04
C ARG A 150 -15.50 7.28 0.10
N ILE A 151 -15.11 7.40 -1.17
CA ILE A 151 -15.11 6.25 -2.09
C ILE A 151 -14.06 5.22 -1.70
N ALA A 152 -12.86 5.64 -1.26
CA ALA A 152 -11.87 4.72 -0.71
C ALA A 152 -12.41 3.93 0.49
N GLN A 153 -13.13 4.60 1.40
CA GLN A 153 -13.81 3.95 2.52
C GLN A 153 -14.91 2.98 2.06
N ALA A 154 -15.66 3.33 1.02
CA ALA A 154 -16.75 2.50 0.49
C ALA A 154 -16.26 1.17 -0.13
N VAL A 155 -15.01 1.14 -0.61
CA VAL A 155 -14.39 -0.06 -1.19
C VAL A 155 -13.33 -0.70 -0.28
N THR A 156 -13.14 -0.19 0.94
CA THR A 156 -12.04 -0.61 1.85
C THR A 156 -12.16 -2.07 2.30
N ALA A 157 -13.35 -2.66 2.21
CA ALA A 157 -13.59 -4.06 2.56
C ALA A 157 -13.27 -5.03 1.40
N LEU A 158 -12.99 -4.51 0.20
CA LEU A 158 -12.62 -5.29 -0.98
C LEU A 158 -11.10 -5.43 -1.04
N ASP A 159 -10.63 -6.64 -1.30
CA ASP A 159 -9.21 -6.93 -1.49
C ASP A 159 -8.81 -6.63 -2.95
N PRO A 160 -7.96 -5.63 -3.23
CA PRO A 160 -7.54 -5.29 -4.59
C PRO A 160 -6.84 -6.45 -5.35
N ALA A 161 -6.27 -7.42 -4.63
CA ALA A 161 -5.61 -8.56 -5.25
C ALA A 161 -6.58 -9.69 -5.64
N THR A 162 -7.72 -9.82 -4.95
CA THR A 162 -8.62 -10.98 -5.09
C THR A 162 -10.05 -10.64 -5.49
N ASP A 163 -10.48 -9.38 -5.33
CA ASP A 163 -11.78 -8.91 -5.75
C ASP A 163 -11.73 -8.15 -7.08
N ALA A 164 -12.70 -8.44 -7.95
CA ALA A 164 -12.92 -7.71 -9.19
C ALA A 164 -13.79 -6.49 -8.91
N PHE A 165 -13.19 -5.29 -8.88
CA PHE A 165 -13.98 -4.08 -8.69
C PHE A 165 -13.49 -2.86 -9.47
N ILE A 166 -14.42 -1.94 -9.74
CA ILE A 166 -14.19 -0.73 -10.52
C ILE A 166 -14.84 0.47 -9.84
N VAL A 167 -14.06 1.54 -9.66
CA VAL A 167 -14.58 2.88 -9.36
C VAL A 167 -14.79 3.62 -10.69
N MET A 168 -15.96 4.19 -10.91
CA MET A 168 -16.30 4.81 -12.19
C MET A 168 -17.25 6.00 -12.08
N GLY A 169 -17.13 6.94 -13.03
CA GLY A 169 -18.01 8.11 -13.05
C GLY A 169 -17.34 9.38 -13.56
N ASP A 170 -18.09 10.48 -13.46
CA ASP A 170 -17.61 11.84 -13.68
C ASP A 170 -16.94 12.39 -12.42
N MET A 171 -15.62 12.31 -12.38
CA MET A 171 -14.77 12.80 -11.29
C MET A 171 -14.57 14.32 -11.34
N ASN A 172 -15.01 15.02 -12.40
CA ASN A 172 -14.86 16.46 -12.57
C ASN A 172 -13.42 17.01 -12.41
N GLU A 173 -12.41 16.12 -12.44
CA GLU A 173 -11.00 16.45 -12.25
C GLU A 173 -10.09 15.69 -13.21
N GLU A 174 -8.94 16.28 -13.53
CA GLU A 174 -7.91 15.65 -14.38
C GLU A 174 -6.83 15.01 -13.51
N ALA A 175 -6.61 13.70 -13.69
CA ALA A 175 -5.66 12.91 -12.90
C ALA A 175 -4.20 13.40 -13.04
N ASP A 176 -3.87 14.03 -14.15
CA ASP A 176 -2.56 14.60 -14.48
C ASP A 176 -2.48 16.12 -14.23
N SER A 177 -3.52 16.72 -13.65
CA SER A 177 -3.53 18.13 -13.28
C SER A 177 -3.09 18.34 -11.83
N VAL A 178 -2.06 19.16 -11.61
CA VAL A 178 -1.62 19.53 -10.26
C VAL A 178 -2.66 20.48 -9.65
N PRO A 179 -3.25 20.16 -8.48
CA PRO A 179 -4.23 21.04 -7.83
C PRO A 179 -3.65 22.42 -7.55
N ASN A 180 -4.52 23.45 -7.55
CA ASN A 180 -4.11 24.79 -7.13
C ASN A 180 -3.79 24.82 -5.63
N SER A 181 -3.06 25.86 -5.21
CA SER A 181 -2.79 26.12 -3.79
C SER A 181 -4.10 26.20 -2.97
N PRO A 182 -4.21 25.51 -1.81
CA PRO A 182 -3.14 24.81 -1.11
C PRO A 182 -2.98 23.34 -1.55
N LEU A 183 -1.77 22.81 -1.39
CA LEU A 183 -1.52 21.37 -1.56
C LEU A 183 -2.21 20.52 -0.47
N LEU A 184 -2.37 21.08 0.73
CA LEU A 184 -3.06 20.45 1.86
C LEU A 184 -4.09 21.41 2.46
N PHE A 185 -5.31 20.94 2.67
CA PHE A 185 -6.32 21.60 3.48
C PHE A 185 -6.12 21.28 4.96
N THR A 186 -5.70 22.28 5.73
CA THR A 186 -5.59 22.21 7.21
C THR A 186 -6.72 22.94 7.92
N SER A 187 -7.63 23.55 7.15
CA SER A 187 -8.86 24.17 7.64
C SER A 187 -9.90 24.25 6.51
N LEU A 188 -11.17 24.40 6.88
CA LEU A 188 -12.26 24.54 5.92
C LEU A 188 -12.12 25.84 5.11
N PRO A 189 -12.08 25.79 3.76
CA PRO A 189 -12.08 26.96 2.91
C PRO A 189 -13.43 27.69 2.97
N SER A 190 -13.40 29.00 2.74
CA SER A 190 -14.63 29.77 2.53
C SER A 190 -15.37 29.34 1.26
N GLY A 191 -16.70 29.46 1.24
CA GLY A 191 -17.53 29.14 0.06
C GLY A 191 -18.24 27.78 0.12
N LEU A 192 -17.96 26.97 1.15
CA LEU A 192 -18.70 25.75 1.42
C LEU A 192 -20.18 26.04 1.74
N PRO A 193 -21.11 25.13 1.36
CA PRO A 193 -22.51 25.22 1.77
C PRO A 193 -22.66 25.28 3.29
N GLN A 194 -23.66 26.01 3.80
CA GLN A 194 -23.92 26.09 5.25
C GLN A 194 -24.26 24.74 5.88
N SER A 195 -24.76 23.80 5.09
CA SER A 195 -25.07 22.44 5.53
C SER A 195 -23.85 21.53 5.55
N PHE A 196 -22.73 21.93 4.94
CA PHE A 196 -21.54 21.09 4.83
C PHE A 196 -20.89 20.90 6.21
N SER A 197 -20.67 19.64 6.60
CA SER A 197 -20.04 19.28 7.85
C SER A 197 -19.19 18.04 7.65
N LEU A 198 -17.90 18.13 7.95
CA LEU A 198 -17.02 16.94 7.95
C LEU A 198 -17.42 16.00 9.08
N GLY A 199 -17.32 14.70 8.83
CA GLY A 199 -17.29 13.70 9.89
C GLY A 199 -16.08 13.86 10.82
N ALA A 200 -16.20 13.34 12.04
CA ALA A 200 -15.15 13.40 13.06
C ALA A 200 -13.79 12.84 12.56
N ASP A 201 -13.84 11.81 11.71
CA ASP A 201 -12.68 11.19 11.07
C ASP A 201 -11.90 12.19 10.20
N LEU A 202 -12.59 12.86 9.26
CA LEU A 202 -11.96 13.83 8.37
C LEU A 202 -11.60 15.14 9.07
N GLN A 203 -12.31 15.49 10.15
CA GLN A 203 -11.92 16.62 10.99
C GLN A 203 -10.61 16.35 11.74
N ALA A 204 -10.42 15.12 12.24
CA ALA A 204 -9.15 14.69 12.84
C ALA A 204 -8.03 14.66 11.80
N LEU A 205 -8.27 14.12 10.61
CA LEU A 205 -7.29 14.10 9.51
C LEU A 205 -6.86 15.52 9.11
N MET A 206 -7.83 16.41 8.89
CA MET A 206 -7.58 17.81 8.51
C MET A 206 -6.71 18.55 9.54
N THR A 207 -6.90 18.29 10.83
CA THR A 207 -6.19 19.00 11.90
C THR A 207 -4.83 18.40 12.26
N SER A 208 -4.63 17.10 12.03
CA SER A 208 -3.40 16.39 12.35
C SER A 208 -2.40 16.37 11.20
N GLN A 209 -2.85 16.02 9.99
CA GLN A 209 -2.00 15.80 8.80
C GLN A 209 -2.36 16.74 7.65
N GLY A 210 -3.61 17.20 7.59
CA GLY A 210 -4.17 17.93 6.45
C GLY A 210 -4.77 16.97 5.41
N ILE A 211 -5.82 17.43 4.72
CA ILE A 211 -6.42 16.70 3.60
C ILE A 211 -5.71 17.17 2.33
N SER A 212 -4.97 16.29 1.69
CA SER A 212 -4.30 16.59 0.44
C SER A 212 -5.29 16.86 -0.70
N ASN A 213 -4.94 17.85 -1.53
CA ASN A 213 -5.80 18.41 -2.59
C ASN A 213 -5.77 17.59 -3.89
N ASP A 214 -4.92 16.56 -3.97
CA ASP A 214 -4.94 15.60 -5.08
C ASP A 214 -5.96 14.49 -4.79
N PRO A 215 -7.17 14.51 -5.39
CA PRO A 215 -8.16 13.49 -5.07
C PRO A 215 -7.73 12.09 -5.54
N PHE A 216 -6.88 11.94 -6.56
CA PHE A 216 -6.54 10.61 -7.11
C PHE A 216 -5.58 9.83 -6.21
N GLN A 217 -4.82 10.51 -5.34
CA GLN A 217 -3.89 9.83 -4.42
C GLN A 217 -4.61 8.84 -3.48
N TYR A 218 -5.85 9.13 -3.07
CA TYR A 218 -6.59 8.28 -2.14
C TYR A 218 -7.16 7.02 -2.80
N LEU A 219 -7.08 6.94 -4.14
CA LEU A 219 -7.56 5.80 -4.92
C LEU A 219 -6.43 4.98 -5.53
N ASN A 220 -5.21 5.53 -5.58
CA ASN A 220 -4.07 4.95 -6.29
C ASN A 220 -2.88 4.63 -5.36
N ALA A 221 -2.97 4.86 -4.05
CA ALA A 221 -1.87 4.69 -3.10
C ALA A 221 -2.21 3.73 -1.95
N ALA A 222 -1.21 3.00 -1.47
CA ALA A 222 -1.31 2.15 -0.28
C ALA A 222 -1.50 3.01 1.00
N PRO A 223 -2.17 2.52 2.07
CA PRO A 223 -2.56 1.13 2.33
C PRO A 223 -3.94 0.67 1.81
N GLN A 224 -4.76 1.54 1.18
CA GLN A 224 -6.05 1.19 0.53
C GLN A 224 -6.49 2.30 -0.44
N PRO A 225 -7.28 2.02 -1.51
CA PRO A 225 -7.16 0.93 -2.48
C PRO A 225 -6.07 1.25 -3.55
N LEU A 226 -5.53 0.22 -4.19
CA LEU A 226 -4.52 0.32 -5.26
C LEU A 226 -5.18 0.23 -6.65
N LEU A 227 -6.04 1.20 -6.99
CA LEU A 227 -6.71 1.19 -8.29
C LEU A 227 -5.80 1.71 -9.40
N THR A 228 -5.97 1.13 -10.59
CA THR A 228 -5.30 1.61 -11.81
C THR A 228 -6.31 2.29 -12.71
N THR A 229 -6.02 3.53 -13.09
CA THR A 229 -6.81 4.25 -14.09
C THR A 229 -6.63 3.57 -15.46
N LEU A 230 -7.73 3.10 -16.05
CA LEU A 230 -7.68 2.53 -17.40
C LEU A 230 -7.39 3.65 -18.44
N PRO A 231 -6.43 3.46 -19.36
CA PRO A 231 -6.01 4.49 -20.30
C PRO A 231 -6.97 4.58 -21.49
N ALA A 232 -8.15 5.17 -21.27
CA ALA A 232 -9.13 5.38 -22.33
C ALA A 232 -8.80 6.62 -23.17
N THR A 233 -8.80 6.47 -24.50
CA THR A 233 -8.74 7.58 -25.46
C THR A 233 -9.82 7.43 -26.52
N GLN A 234 -10.19 8.53 -27.15
CA GLN A 234 -10.91 8.56 -28.41
C GLN A 234 -10.06 7.93 -29.52
N THR A 235 -10.71 7.49 -30.59
CA THR A 235 -10.00 6.83 -31.70
C THR A 235 -9.17 7.78 -32.56
N ASP A 236 -9.37 9.10 -32.42
CA ASP A 236 -8.49 10.13 -32.97
C ASP A 236 -7.23 10.41 -32.11
N GLY A 237 -7.16 9.83 -30.91
CA GLY A 237 -6.07 9.99 -29.94
C GLY A 237 -6.29 11.05 -28.86
N SER A 238 -7.41 11.78 -28.85
CA SER A 238 -7.79 12.67 -27.75
C SER A 238 -8.23 11.86 -26.52
N ASP A 239 -8.00 12.38 -25.32
CA ASP A 239 -8.50 11.81 -24.06
C ASP A 239 -9.65 12.61 -23.44
N ALA A 240 -10.10 13.67 -24.12
CA ALA A 240 -11.16 14.52 -23.62
C ALA A 240 -12.47 13.72 -23.52
N THR A 241 -13.09 13.71 -22.34
CA THR A 241 -14.43 13.15 -22.16
C THR A 241 -15.48 14.26 -22.19
N ARG A 242 -15.08 15.53 -22.04
CA ARG A 242 -15.95 16.69 -22.18
C ARG A 242 -15.46 17.64 -23.27
N LEU A 243 -16.00 17.46 -24.49
CA LEU A 243 -15.56 18.16 -25.70
C LEU A 243 -15.55 19.70 -25.57
N ALA A 244 -16.52 20.27 -24.87
CA ALA A 244 -16.63 21.73 -24.72
C ALA A 244 -15.46 22.36 -23.97
N SER A 245 -14.84 21.63 -23.04
CA SER A 245 -13.67 22.08 -22.27
C SER A 245 -12.36 21.42 -22.71
N GLY A 246 -12.43 20.32 -23.44
CA GLY A 246 -11.26 19.51 -23.82
C GLY A 246 -10.62 18.78 -22.65
N ARG A 247 -11.35 18.60 -21.53
CA ARG A 247 -10.86 17.97 -20.31
C ARG A 247 -11.25 16.50 -20.24
N ARG A 248 -10.43 15.70 -19.58
CA ARG A 248 -10.75 14.33 -19.17
C ARG A 248 -11.36 14.33 -17.77
N LEU A 249 -12.65 14.04 -17.68
CA LEU A 249 -13.42 14.09 -16.42
C LEU A 249 -14.04 12.74 -16.05
N ASP A 250 -14.21 11.84 -17.02
CA ASP A 250 -14.88 10.56 -16.83
C ASP A 250 -13.85 9.42 -16.84
N TYR A 251 -13.91 8.55 -15.83
CA TYR A 251 -12.86 7.54 -15.60
C TYR A 251 -13.42 6.15 -15.25
N LEU A 252 -12.59 5.15 -15.53
CA LEU A 252 -12.71 3.77 -15.07
C LEU A 252 -11.42 3.43 -14.30
N LEU A 253 -11.50 3.25 -12.99
CA LEU A 253 -10.39 2.87 -12.11
C LEU A 253 -10.62 1.43 -11.67
N ALA A 254 -9.76 0.51 -12.12
CA ALA A 254 -9.95 -0.93 -11.94
C ALA A 254 -9.00 -1.50 -10.90
N SER A 255 -9.47 -2.49 -10.13
CA SER A 255 -8.62 -3.29 -9.24
C SER A 255 -7.54 -4.02 -10.04
N PRO A 256 -6.36 -4.27 -9.47
CA PRO A 256 -5.26 -4.99 -10.13
C PRO A 256 -5.69 -6.27 -10.86
N MET A 257 -6.64 -7.01 -10.28
CA MET A 257 -7.24 -8.20 -10.90
C MET A 257 -7.80 -7.95 -12.31
N LEU A 258 -8.33 -6.75 -12.59
CA LEU A 258 -9.02 -6.42 -13.83
C LEU A 258 -8.14 -5.69 -14.85
N VAL A 259 -6.92 -5.27 -14.49
CA VAL A 259 -6.07 -4.42 -15.36
C VAL A 259 -5.46 -5.22 -16.50
N SER A 260 -5.08 -6.48 -16.26
CA SER A 260 -4.42 -7.31 -17.26
C SER A 260 -5.34 -7.60 -18.45
N GLY A 261 -4.93 -7.16 -19.63
CA GLY A 261 -5.71 -7.34 -20.87
C GLY A 261 -6.91 -6.40 -21.03
N ALA A 262 -7.14 -5.49 -20.08
CA ALA A 262 -8.16 -4.46 -20.20
C ALA A 262 -7.83 -3.52 -21.36
N GLN A 263 -8.84 -3.19 -22.16
CA GLN A 263 -8.75 -2.16 -23.18
C GLN A 263 -9.89 -1.18 -22.99
N ALA A 264 -9.59 0.11 -22.95
CA ALA A 264 -10.57 1.16 -22.74
C ALA A 264 -10.57 2.18 -23.87
N GLU A 265 -11.72 2.80 -24.13
CA GLU A 265 -11.91 3.79 -25.18
C GLU A 265 -12.96 4.83 -24.75
N VAL A 266 -12.73 6.08 -25.15
CA VAL A 266 -13.73 7.16 -25.08
C VAL A 266 -14.49 7.19 -26.41
N TYR A 267 -15.80 6.98 -26.37
CA TYR A 267 -16.58 6.85 -27.60
C TYR A 267 -17.04 8.21 -28.14
N ASP A 268 -16.43 8.65 -29.24
CA ASP A 268 -16.95 9.73 -30.10
C ASP A 268 -17.47 9.18 -31.43
N SER A 269 -18.77 9.36 -31.68
CA SER A 269 -19.40 9.02 -32.96
C SER A 269 -18.82 9.76 -34.17
N ALA A 270 -18.16 10.91 -33.96
CA ALA A 270 -17.50 11.67 -35.02
C ALA A 270 -16.27 10.93 -35.60
N ASP A 271 -15.68 10.03 -34.81
CA ASP A 271 -14.48 9.28 -35.18
C ASP A 271 -14.78 7.90 -35.78
N GLU A 272 -16.06 7.53 -35.87
CA GLU A 272 -16.49 6.25 -36.44
C GLU A 272 -15.88 6.03 -37.83
N GLY A 273 -15.03 5.00 -37.95
CA GLY A 273 -14.26 4.69 -39.15
C GLY A 273 -12.74 4.64 -38.91
N LEU A 274 -12.27 5.16 -37.77
CA LEU A 274 -10.93 4.92 -37.25
C LEU A 274 -10.84 3.56 -36.53
N ALA A 275 -9.62 3.09 -36.29
CA ALA A 275 -9.39 1.83 -35.58
C ALA A 275 -9.64 2.02 -34.09
N GLY A 276 -10.48 1.16 -33.50
CA GLY A 276 -10.82 1.17 -32.08
C GLY A 276 -11.41 -0.16 -31.66
N LEU A 277 -11.95 -0.22 -30.44
CA LEU A 277 -12.59 -1.40 -29.90
C LEU A 277 -13.83 -1.80 -30.70
N PRO A 278 -14.24 -3.07 -30.67
CA PRO A 278 -15.38 -3.56 -31.45
C PRO A 278 -16.68 -2.83 -31.11
N LYS A 279 -17.49 -2.56 -32.13
CA LYS A 279 -18.79 -1.89 -32.05
C LYS A 279 -19.83 -2.67 -32.86
N TYR A 280 -21.09 -2.68 -32.43
CA TYR A 280 -22.16 -3.49 -33.01
C TYR A 280 -23.07 -2.71 -33.96
N GLY A 281 -23.51 -3.31 -35.06
CA GLY A 281 -24.39 -2.65 -36.02
C GLY A 281 -23.68 -1.66 -36.96
N ALA A 282 -24.47 -0.81 -37.62
CA ALA A 282 -23.96 0.20 -38.54
C ALA A 282 -23.43 1.44 -37.77
N PRO A 283 -22.43 2.15 -38.32
CA PRO A 283 -21.96 3.41 -37.74
C PRO A 283 -23.08 4.42 -37.50
N LEU A 284 -23.01 5.12 -36.37
CA LEU A 284 -23.93 6.21 -36.05
C LEU A 284 -23.60 7.49 -36.84
N THR A 285 -24.50 8.46 -36.79
CA THR A 285 -24.19 9.80 -37.33
C THR A 285 -23.12 10.48 -36.48
N ALA A 286 -22.25 11.27 -37.10
CA ALA A 286 -21.16 11.98 -36.42
C ALA A 286 -21.61 12.94 -35.29
N SER A 287 -22.89 13.32 -35.25
CA SER A 287 -23.45 14.15 -34.17
C SER A 287 -24.00 13.34 -33.00
N ALA A 288 -24.08 11.99 -33.08
CA ALA A 288 -24.81 11.17 -32.12
C ALA A 288 -24.29 11.37 -30.69
N SER A 289 -22.97 11.40 -30.47
CA SER A 289 -22.39 11.65 -29.15
C SER A 289 -22.78 13.03 -28.62
N THR A 290 -22.67 14.09 -29.44
CA THR A 290 -23.03 15.47 -29.05
C THR A 290 -24.54 15.71 -28.93
N ASP A 291 -25.35 14.91 -29.61
CA ASP A 291 -26.81 14.92 -29.52
C ASP A 291 -27.27 14.23 -28.22
N ALA A 292 -26.49 13.28 -27.70
CA ALA A 292 -26.80 12.50 -26.50
C ALA A 292 -26.37 13.17 -25.19
N SER A 293 -25.17 13.75 -25.12
CA SER A 293 -24.67 14.38 -23.90
C SER A 293 -23.55 15.40 -24.20
N ASP A 294 -23.28 16.30 -23.26
CA ASP A 294 -22.07 17.12 -23.30
C ASP A 294 -20.80 16.38 -22.81
N HIS A 295 -20.97 15.13 -22.35
CA HIS A 295 -19.90 14.18 -22.05
C HIS A 295 -19.93 12.98 -23.01
N LEU A 296 -18.76 12.48 -23.35
CA LEU A 296 -18.56 11.24 -24.09
C LEU A 296 -18.57 10.05 -23.13
N LEU A 297 -19.10 8.92 -23.62
CA LEU A 297 -19.14 7.68 -22.85
C LEU A 297 -17.75 7.02 -22.83
N VAL A 298 -17.31 6.56 -21.66
CA VAL A 298 -16.05 5.82 -21.49
C VAL A 298 -16.37 4.35 -21.24
N PHE A 299 -15.81 3.43 -22.03
CA PHE A 299 -16.07 1.99 -21.86
C PHE A 299 -14.77 1.18 -21.93
N ALA A 300 -14.81 -0.02 -21.34
CA ALA A 300 -13.70 -0.96 -21.36
C ALA A 300 -14.16 -2.39 -21.61
N ASP A 301 -13.36 -3.12 -22.39
CA ASP A 301 -13.40 -4.57 -22.51
C ASP A 301 -12.46 -5.18 -21.47
N LEU A 302 -13.01 -5.98 -20.58
CA LEU A 302 -12.36 -6.66 -19.47
C LEU A 302 -12.48 -8.17 -19.61
N VAL A 303 -11.71 -8.89 -18.80
CA VAL A 303 -11.75 -10.35 -18.73
C VAL A 303 -11.78 -10.81 -17.28
N LEU A 304 -12.73 -11.67 -16.93
CA LEU A 304 -12.77 -12.34 -15.63
C LEU A 304 -12.34 -13.81 -15.74
N PRO A 305 -11.64 -14.37 -14.73
CA PRO A 305 -11.25 -15.78 -14.71
C PRO A 305 -12.47 -16.72 -14.68
N THR A 306 -12.45 -17.84 -15.40
CA THR A 306 -13.55 -18.84 -15.37
C THR A 306 -13.33 -19.98 -14.35
N GLY A 307 -12.13 -20.10 -13.79
CA GLY A 307 -11.76 -21.02 -12.70
C GLY A 307 -11.42 -22.47 -13.08
N GLY A 308 -10.19 -22.89 -12.75
CA GLY A 308 -9.74 -24.27 -12.49
C GLY A 308 -8.23 -24.51 -12.69
N CYS A 309 -7.44 -24.62 -11.61
CA CYS A 309 -6.01 -25.01 -11.64
C CYS A 309 -5.71 -26.26 -10.80
N VAL A 310 -4.64 -26.99 -11.10
CA VAL A 310 -4.20 -28.17 -10.31
C VAL A 310 -2.72 -28.07 -9.89
N VAL A 311 -1.91 -27.31 -10.63
CA VAL A 311 -0.52 -26.98 -10.30
C VAL A 311 -0.22 -25.51 -10.59
N ASN A 312 0.82 -24.92 -9.97
CA ASN A 312 1.21 -23.51 -10.21
C ASN A 312 1.49 -23.22 -11.69
N ALA A 313 2.00 -24.19 -12.45
CA ALA A 313 2.21 -24.04 -13.89
C ALA A 313 0.90 -23.91 -14.70
N ASP A 314 -0.23 -24.32 -14.13
CA ASP A 314 -1.54 -24.05 -14.70
C ASP A 314 -1.96 -22.59 -14.48
N CYS A 315 -1.31 -21.91 -13.53
CA CYS A 315 -1.58 -20.53 -13.15
C CYS A 315 -0.72 -19.49 -13.84
N ASP A 316 0.33 -19.93 -14.55
CA ASP A 316 1.24 -19.06 -15.28
C ASP A 316 0.46 -18.25 -16.33
N ASP A 317 0.31 -16.96 -16.08
CA ASP A 317 -0.38 -16.02 -16.97
C ASP A 317 0.54 -15.49 -18.09
N GLY A 318 1.82 -15.89 -18.07
CA GLY A 318 2.86 -15.49 -19.00
C GLY A 318 3.40 -14.08 -18.76
N ILE A 319 3.01 -13.46 -17.65
CA ILE A 319 3.49 -12.16 -17.19
C ILE A 319 4.61 -12.41 -16.17
N PHE A 320 5.80 -11.87 -16.41
CA PHE A 320 6.95 -12.07 -15.55
C PHE A 320 6.90 -11.16 -14.33
N CYS A 321 6.50 -9.89 -14.51
CA CYS A 321 6.70 -8.83 -13.53
C CYS A 321 5.72 -8.83 -12.35
N ASN A 322 4.55 -9.44 -12.49
CA ASN A 322 3.59 -9.67 -11.40
C ASN A 322 3.91 -10.92 -10.57
N GLY A 323 5.01 -11.62 -10.87
CA GLY A 323 5.48 -12.77 -10.11
C GLY A 323 4.91 -14.09 -10.59
N GLN A 324 5.37 -15.20 -9.99
CA GLN A 324 4.88 -16.51 -10.36
C GLN A 324 3.56 -16.82 -9.64
N GLU A 325 2.47 -17.02 -10.38
CA GLU A 325 1.18 -17.38 -9.81
C GLU A 325 1.20 -18.76 -9.14
N LEU A 326 0.43 -18.89 -8.06
CA LEU A 326 0.28 -20.12 -7.30
C LEU A 326 -1.10 -20.70 -7.51
N CYS A 327 -1.17 -22.03 -7.65
CA CYS A 327 -2.45 -22.73 -7.58
C CYS A 327 -2.78 -23.04 -6.13
N SER A 328 -3.74 -22.31 -5.56
CA SER A 328 -4.22 -22.49 -4.18
C SER A 328 -5.67 -22.95 -4.19
N GLN A 329 -5.93 -24.14 -3.66
CA GLN A 329 -7.29 -24.72 -3.54
C GLN A 329 -8.08 -24.78 -4.87
N GLY A 330 -7.40 -24.94 -6.00
CA GLY A 330 -8.05 -25.01 -7.32
C GLY A 330 -8.32 -23.65 -7.97
N VAL A 331 -7.89 -22.57 -7.31
CA VAL A 331 -7.94 -21.19 -7.78
C VAL A 331 -6.51 -20.68 -7.92
N CYS A 332 -6.23 -19.97 -9.00
CA CYS A 332 -4.95 -19.32 -9.13
C CYS A 332 -4.96 -18.01 -8.38
N VAL A 333 -3.92 -17.83 -7.57
CA VAL A 333 -3.66 -16.61 -6.83
C VAL A 333 -2.41 -15.97 -7.42
N GLY A 334 -2.41 -14.64 -7.49
CA GLY A 334 -1.28 -13.86 -8.01
C GLY A 334 0.01 -14.17 -7.26
N GLY A 335 1.13 -14.14 -7.97
CA GLY A 335 2.45 -14.16 -7.35
C GLY A 335 2.76 -12.86 -6.62
N ALA A 336 3.83 -12.86 -5.82
CA ALA A 336 4.41 -11.60 -5.34
C ALA A 336 5.13 -10.92 -6.52
N PRO A 337 4.87 -9.64 -6.82
CA PRO A 337 5.53 -8.92 -7.91
C PRO A 337 7.05 -9.07 -7.87
N VAL A 338 7.68 -9.16 -9.04
CA VAL A 338 9.13 -9.23 -9.12
C VAL A 338 9.70 -7.87 -8.70
N VAL A 339 10.32 -7.84 -7.53
CA VAL A 339 11.07 -6.67 -7.05
C VAL A 339 12.37 -6.59 -7.83
N CYS A 340 12.46 -5.59 -8.70
CA CYS A 340 13.67 -5.24 -9.41
C CYS A 340 14.33 -4.08 -8.68
N ASP A 341 15.36 -4.40 -7.91
CA ASP A 341 16.23 -3.44 -7.24
C ASP A 341 17.66 -3.99 -7.35
N ASP A 342 18.57 -3.26 -7.99
CA ASP A 342 19.99 -3.64 -8.06
C ASP A 342 20.84 -3.02 -6.94
N GLY A 343 20.21 -2.28 -6.03
CA GLY A 343 20.84 -1.59 -4.91
C GLY A 343 21.50 -0.27 -5.30
N LEU A 344 21.26 0.24 -6.52
CA LEU A 344 21.84 1.50 -7.01
C LEU A 344 20.80 2.62 -7.00
N SER A 345 20.92 3.57 -6.07
CA SER A 345 19.94 4.68 -5.96
C SER A 345 19.84 5.62 -7.16
N CYS A 346 20.78 5.56 -8.12
CA CYS A 346 20.75 6.38 -9.33
C CYS A 346 20.40 5.61 -10.61
N THR A 347 20.03 4.33 -10.50
CA THR A 347 19.33 3.62 -11.56
C THR A 347 17.81 3.78 -11.37
N GLN A 348 17.12 3.95 -12.49
CA GLN A 348 15.68 3.77 -12.54
C GLN A 348 15.45 2.28 -12.79
N ASP A 349 15.08 1.59 -11.73
CA ASP A 349 14.85 0.16 -11.75
C ASP A 349 13.41 -0.11 -12.17
N SER A 350 13.24 -0.99 -13.13
CA SER A 350 11.92 -1.36 -13.62
C SER A 350 11.92 -2.78 -14.13
N CYS A 351 10.83 -3.49 -13.85
CA CYS A 351 10.63 -4.80 -14.43
C CYS A 351 10.15 -4.66 -15.88
N ASP A 352 10.88 -5.26 -16.84
CA ASP A 352 10.53 -5.26 -18.26
C ASP A 352 9.83 -6.58 -18.62
N GLU A 353 8.51 -6.46 -18.80
CA GLU A 353 7.65 -7.57 -19.16
C GLU A 353 7.96 -8.14 -20.56
N ALA A 354 8.33 -7.28 -21.51
CA ALA A 354 8.64 -7.72 -22.87
C ALA A 354 9.95 -8.52 -22.93
N ALA A 355 10.89 -8.23 -22.02
CA ALA A 355 12.14 -8.95 -21.87
C ALA A 355 12.05 -10.17 -20.94
N GLY A 356 11.02 -10.22 -20.07
CA GLY A 356 10.91 -11.21 -19.00
C GLY A 356 12.08 -11.11 -18.00
N ALA A 357 12.50 -9.87 -17.69
CA ALA A 357 13.68 -9.61 -16.87
C ALA A 357 13.60 -8.23 -16.19
N CYS A 358 14.36 -8.04 -15.12
CA CYS A 358 14.62 -6.72 -14.57
C CYS A 358 15.49 -5.88 -15.50
N THR A 359 15.18 -4.59 -15.59
CA THR A 359 15.96 -3.57 -16.29
C THR A 359 16.35 -2.45 -15.34
N TYR A 360 17.57 -1.96 -15.52
CA TYR A 360 18.19 -0.97 -14.67
C TYR A 360 18.68 0.15 -15.59
N VAL A 361 17.93 1.24 -15.67
CA VAL A 361 18.27 2.37 -16.52
C VAL A 361 19.13 3.32 -15.71
N ASP A 362 20.40 3.46 -16.07
CA ASP A 362 21.27 4.47 -15.48
C ASP A 362 20.73 5.87 -15.77
N THR A 363 20.22 6.54 -14.72
CA THR A 363 19.68 7.91 -14.77
C THR A 363 20.60 8.91 -14.08
N CYS A 364 21.82 8.50 -13.70
CA CYS A 364 22.77 9.36 -13.02
C CYS A 364 23.15 10.52 -13.99
N SER A 365 22.53 11.69 -13.79
CA SER A 365 22.68 12.84 -14.69
C SER A 365 24.12 13.38 -14.62
N GLY A 366 24.97 12.91 -15.53
CA GLY A 366 26.38 13.29 -15.63
C GLY A 366 27.38 12.13 -15.74
N GLY A 367 26.93 10.87 -15.70
CA GLY A 367 27.81 9.71 -15.49
C GLY A 367 28.32 9.65 -14.04
N PRO A 368 28.89 8.51 -13.59
CA PRO A 368 29.38 8.37 -12.23
C PRO A 368 30.50 9.40 -11.97
N ALA A 369 30.37 10.15 -10.88
CA ALA A 369 31.37 11.13 -10.47
C ALA A 369 32.56 10.40 -9.82
N LEU A 370 33.52 9.95 -10.64
CA LEU A 370 34.76 9.31 -10.16
C LEU A 370 35.91 10.32 -10.08
N TRP A 371 36.73 10.24 -9.04
CA TRP A 371 37.95 11.04 -8.87
C TRP A 371 39.06 10.28 -8.14
N ILE A 372 40.29 10.79 -8.25
CA ILE A 372 41.45 10.24 -7.54
C ILE A 372 41.46 10.75 -6.10
N ASN A 373 41.42 9.83 -5.13
CA ASN A 373 41.19 10.11 -3.71
C ASN A 373 42.45 10.02 -2.83
N GLU A 374 43.31 9.05 -3.10
CA GLU A 374 44.56 8.80 -2.37
C GLU A 374 45.65 8.35 -3.37
N LEU A 375 46.91 8.74 -3.10
CA LEU A 375 48.06 8.40 -3.94
C LEU A 375 49.27 8.07 -3.05
N HIS A 376 49.94 6.95 -3.33
CA HIS A 376 51.21 6.57 -2.72
C HIS A 376 52.21 6.14 -3.79
N TYR A 377 53.38 6.80 -3.86
CA TYR A 377 54.40 6.62 -4.89
C TYR A 377 55.87 6.63 -4.40
N ASP A 378 56.19 7.10 -3.19
CA ASP A 378 57.59 7.16 -2.70
C ASP A 378 57.71 6.75 -1.22
N ASN A 379 58.78 6.01 -0.89
CA ASN A 379 59.11 5.65 0.49
C ASN A 379 60.55 5.99 0.87
N ALA A 380 60.80 6.03 2.19
CA ALA A 380 62.13 5.92 2.74
C ALA A 380 62.74 4.57 2.34
N SER A 381 63.62 4.59 1.34
CA SER A 381 64.38 3.49 0.75
C SER A 381 63.77 2.82 -0.49
N ALA A 382 63.20 1.62 -0.39
CA ALA A 382 62.56 0.95 -1.53
C ALA A 382 61.07 1.21 -1.49
N ASP A 383 60.49 1.55 -2.64
CA ASP A 383 59.07 1.84 -2.78
C ASP A 383 58.27 0.54 -2.64
N VAL A 384 57.30 0.55 -1.73
CA VAL A 384 56.46 -0.58 -1.34
C VAL A 384 55.03 -0.12 -1.12
N ALA A 385 54.06 -0.96 -1.46
CA ALA A 385 52.63 -0.66 -1.31
C ALA A 385 52.14 0.57 -2.11
N GLU A 386 52.85 0.93 -3.17
CA GLU A 386 52.45 1.95 -4.14
C GLU A 386 51.04 1.67 -4.71
N GLY A 387 50.29 2.74 -4.95
CA GLY A 387 48.94 2.62 -5.48
C GLY A 387 48.15 3.92 -5.51
N VAL A 388 46.94 3.81 -6.05
CA VAL A 388 45.99 4.91 -6.22
C VAL A 388 44.64 4.45 -5.73
N GLU A 389 43.97 5.28 -4.94
CA GLU A 389 42.57 5.09 -4.59
C GLU A 389 41.68 5.96 -5.46
N VAL A 390 40.57 5.39 -5.91
CA VAL A 390 39.51 6.09 -6.63
C VAL A 390 38.28 6.16 -5.74
N ALA A 391 37.67 7.33 -5.67
CA ALA A 391 36.41 7.55 -4.99
C ALA A 391 35.32 7.91 -6.00
N GLY A 392 34.07 7.68 -5.64
CA GLY A 392 32.93 8.17 -6.40
C GLY A 392 31.63 7.48 -6.02
N THR A 393 30.66 7.52 -6.94
CA THR A 393 29.33 6.93 -6.74
C THR A 393 29.43 5.45 -6.40
N ALA A 394 28.91 5.08 -5.24
CA ALA A 394 28.81 3.70 -4.78
C ALA A 394 28.06 2.86 -5.82
N GLY A 395 28.47 1.61 -5.98
CA GLY A 395 27.87 0.70 -6.94
C GLY A 395 28.34 0.87 -8.39
N THR A 396 29.17 1.87 -8.69
CA THR A 396 29.80 2.00 -10.02
C THR A 396 30.69 0.79 -10.31
N ASP A 397 30.41 0.06 -11.40
CA ASP A 397 31.33 -0.94 -11.96
C ASP A 397 32.50 -0.22 -12.67
N LEU A 398 33.70 -0.42 -12.14
CA LEU A 398 34.92 0.18 -12.66
C LEU A 398 35.49 -0.56 -13.89
N GLY A 399 34.76 -1.56 -14.40
CA GLY A 399 35.06 -2.25 -15.64
C GLY A 399 35.26 -1.29 -16.82
N GLY A 400 36.47 -1.28 -17.39
CA GLY A 400 36.82 -0.45 -18.54
C GLY A 400 37.40 0.93 -18.20
N TYR A 401 37.30 1.38 -16.94
CA TYR A 401 38.02 2.55 -16.46
C TYR A 401 39.52 2.23 -16.31
N GLN A 402 40.36 3.26 -16.43
CA GLN A 402 41.82 3.11 -16.42
C GLN A 402 42.51 4.26 -15.69
N LEU A 403 43.61 3.96 -15.00
CA LEU A 403 44.60 4.94 -14.56
C LEU A 403 45.78 4.93 -15.53
N VAL A 404 46.13 6.09 -16.09
CA VAL A 404 47.25 6.24 -17.03
C VAL A 404 48.31 7.13 -16.40
N PHE A 405 49.53 6.60 -16.26
CA PHE A 405 50.64 7.29 -15.60
C PHE A 405 51.57 7.92 -16.62
N TYR A 406 52.01 9.14 -16.33
CA TYR A 406 52.80 10.02 -17.18
C TYR A 406 54.11 10.40 -16.51
N ASN A 407 55.20 10.41 -17.28
CA ASN A 407 56.53 10.75 -16.77
C ASN A 407 56.92 12.20 -17.06
N GLY A 408 57.75 12.81 -16.22
CA GLY A 408 58.21 14.19 -16.33
C GLY A 408 59.34 14.45 -17.33
N ASN A 409 59.95 13.40 -17.88
CA ASN A 409 61.07 13.55 -18.81
C ASN A 409 60.60 13.92 -20.22
N ASP A 410 59.59 13.24 -20.75
CA ASP A 410 59.04 13.50 -22.09
C ASP A 410 57.51 13.68 -22.11
N SER A 411 56.86 13.72 -20.94
CA SER A 411 55.40 13.83 -20.79
C SER A 411 54.62 12.72 -21.49
N ALA A 412 55.24 11.58 -21.81
CA ALA A 412 54.56 10.44 -22.40
C ALA A 412 54.00 9.48 -21.32
N PRO A 413 52.93 8.73 -21.62
CA PRO A 413 52.45 7.70 -20.72
C PRO A 413 53.48 6.55 -20.63
N TYR A 414 53.76 6.06 -19.43
CA TYR A 414 54.70 4.95 -19.21
C TYR A 414 54.03 3.69 -18.65
N ALA A 415 52.86 3.83 -18.02
CA ALA A 415 52.09 2.71 -17.48
C ALA A 415 50.58 2.97 -17.58
N THR A 416 49.81 1.89 -17.58
CA THR A 416 48.34 1.92 -17.53
C THR A 416 47.86 0.80 -16.64
N GLN A 417 47.02 1.13 -15.66
CA GLN A 417 46.36 0.20 -14.77
C GLN A 417 44.87 0.15 -15.15
N ALA A 418 44.38 -1.00 -15.57
CA ALA A 418 42.95 -1.23 -15.76
C ALA A 418 42.27 -1.36 -14.39
N LEU A 419 41.10 -0.73 -14.24
CA LEU A 419 40.28 -0.84 -13.04
C LEU A 419 39.26 -1.95 -13.20
N SER A 420 38.79 -2.46 -12.07
CA SER A 420 37.77 -3.51 -12.00
C SER A 420 37.18 -3.57 -10.59
N GLY A 421 35.98 -4.13 -10.49
CA GLY A 421 35.26 -4.21 -9.22
C GLY A 421 34.24 -3.08 -9.10
N VAL A 422 33.49 -3.11 -8.01
CA VAL A 422 32.38 -2.19 -7.76
C VAL A 422 32.73 -1.35 -6.53
N LEU A 423 32.48 -0.03 -6.60
CA LEU A 423 32.67 0.83 -5.43
C LEU A 423 31.67 0.45 -4.32
N PRO A 424 32.10 0.24 -3.06
CA PRO A 424 31.17 0.01 -1.96
C PRO A 424 30.40 1.30 -1.62
N ASP A 425 29.31 1.21 -0.85
CA ASP A 425 28.76 2.38 -0.16
C ASP A 425 29.42 2.52 1.22
N GLN A 426 30.16 3.60 1.41
CA GLN A 426 30.82 3.95 2.67
C GLN A 426 30.24 5.25 3.26
N GLY A 427 29.12 5.73 2.71
CA GLY A 427 28.34 6.85 3.21
C GLY A 427 27.68 7.65 2.08
N TRP A 428 26.36 7.84 2.19
CA TRP A 428 25.58 8.73 1.31
C TRP A 428 25.68 8.38 -0.18
N GLY A 429 25.78 7.09 -0.53
CA GLY A 429 25.88 6.65 -1.93
C GLY A 429 27.24 6.91 -2.56
N LEU A 430 28.30 7.06 -1.74
CA LEU A 430 29.68 7.25 -2.18
C LEU A 430 30.61 6.24 -1.48
N GLY A 431 31.66 5.84 -2.18
CA GLY A 431 32.71 5.00 -1.59
C GLY A 431 34.00 5.02 -2.37
N VAL A 432 34.96 4.20 -1.92
CA VAL A 432 36.34 4.18 -2.41
C VAL A 432 36.82 2.77 -2.74
N ALA A 433 37.77 2.68 -3.67
CA ALA A 433 38.49 1.46 -3.98
C ALA A 433 39.97 1.73 -4.26
N PHE A 434 40.83 0.98 -3.56
CA PHE A 434 42.29 1.09 -3.70
C PHE A 434 42.85 0.12 -4.76
N PHE A 435 43.71 0.63 -5.62
CA PHE A 435 44.38 -0.11 -6.67
C PHE A 435 45.89 -0.10 -6.43
N ALA A 436 46.45 -1.26 -6.09
CA ALA A 436 47.89 -1.42 -5.99
C ALA A 436 48.53 -1.31 -7.38
N VAL A 437 49.51 -0.41 -7.52
CA VAL A 437 50.23 -0.16 -8.77
C VAL A 437 51.71 -0.10 -8.46
N SER A 438 52.50 -1.01 -9.04
CA SER A 438 53.95 -1.05 -8.80
C SER A 438 54.73 -0.18 -9.78
N GLY A 439 55.78 0.49 -9.31
CA GLY A 439 56.70 1.27 -10.13
C GLY A 439 56.10 2.59 -10.61
N ILE A 440 55.31 3.23 -9.76
CA ILE A 440 54.92 4.61 -9.94
C ILE A 440 56.20 5.45 -9.84
N GLN A 441 56.45 6.29 -10.82
CA GLN A 441 57.66 7.11 -10.87
C GLN A 441 57.57 8.26 -9.87
N ASN A 442 58.73 8.62 -9.27
CA ASN A 442 58.93 9.72 -8.33
C ASN A 442 59.77 10.86 -8.95
N GLY A 443 59.55 11.15 -10.24
CA GLY A 443 60.18 12.24 -10.98
C GLY A 443 59.42 13.56 -10.85
N ALA A 444 60.12 14.66 -10.59
CA ALA A 444 59.51 15.98 -10.55
C ALA A 444 59.44 16.63 -11.96
N PRO A 445 58.25 16.79 -12.60
CA PRO A 445 56.92 16.32 -12.19
C PRO A 445 56.42 15.10 -12.96
N ASP A 446 55.74 14.19 -12.29
CA ASP A 446 55.05 13.04 -12.87
C ASP A 446 53.53 13.21 -12.67
N GLY A 447 52.71 12.38 -13.32
CA GLY A 447 51.26 12.50 -13.17
C GLY A 447 50.45 11.25 -13.48
N VAL A 448 49.17 11.31 -13.14
CA VAL A 448 48.20 10.23 -13.29
C VAL A 448 46.88 10.79 -13.81
N ALA A 449 46.33 10.14 -14.83
CA ALA A 449 45.02 10.45 -15.40
C ALA A 449 44.03 9.32 -15.11
N LEU A 450 42.85 9.66 -14.60
CA LEU A 450 41.70 8.75 -14.52
C LEU A 450 40.90 8.88 -15.82
N VAL A 451 40.65 7.75 -16.48
CA VAL A 451 40.07 7.68 -17.84
C VAL A 451 38.88 6.74 -17.85
N ASP A 452 37.78 7.18 -18.48
CA ASP A 452 36.55 6.41 -18.64
C ASP A 452 36.65 5.32 -19.74
N PRO A 453 35.67 4.40 -19.86
CA PRO A 453 35.66 3.37 -20.90
C PRO A 453 35.60 3.90 -22.34
N ASN A 454 35.17 5.15 -22.54
CA ASN A 454 35.13 5.81 -23.85
C ASN A 454 36.46 6.51 -24.19
N GLY A 455 37.42 6.52 -23.27
CA GLY A 455 38.71 7.16 -23.42
C GLY A 455 38.73 8.65 -23.04
N ALA A 456 37.67 9.17 -22.42
CA ALA A 456 37.63 10.52 -21.89
C ALA A 456 38.37 10.62 -20.54
N VAL A 457 39.12 11.70 -20.34
CA VAL A 457 39.85 11.94 -19.09
C VAL A 457 38.91 12.63 -18.09
N LEU A 458 38.65 11.95 -16.97
CA LEU A 458 37.84 12.46 -15.87
C LEU A 458 38.64 13.38 -14.96
N GLU A 459 39.88 13.01 -14.66
CA GLU A 459 40.78 13.82 -13.85
C GLU A 459 42.23 13.61 -14.29
N PHE A 460 43.04 14.67 -14.31
CA PHE A 460 44.47 14.59 -14.61
C PHE A 460 45.28 15.38 -13.57
N LEU A 461 45.96 14.64 -12.71
CA LEU A 461 46.74 15.16 -11.60
C LEU A 461 48.23 14.97 -11.83
N SER A 462 49.03 15.83 -11.21
CA SER A 462 50.48 15.68 -11.13
C SER A 462 50.98 15.98 -9.72
N TYR A 463 52.18 15.53 -9.44
CA TYR A 463 52.89 15.78 -8.18
C TYR A 463 54.28 16.33 -8.46
N GLU A 464 54.78 17.13 -7.52
CA GLU A 464 56.06 17.85 -7.61
C GLU A 464 56.15 18.85 -8.80
N GLY A 465 55.01 19.33 -9.29
CA GLY A 465 54.89 20.30 -10.36
C GLY A 465 53.84 19.92 -11.41
N VAL A 466 53.75 20.70 -12.49
CA VAL A 466 52.74 20.54 -13.55
C VAL A 466 53.36 19.91 -14.80
N ILE A 467 52.65 18.97 -15.42
CA ILE A 467 52.97 18.41 -16.74
C ILE A 467 51.89 18.73 -17.77
N THR A 468 52.28 18.86 -19.03
CA THR A 468 51.35 18.81 -20.18
C THR A 468 51.62 17.53 -20.94
N ALA A 469 50.65 16.62 -20.99
CA ALA A 469 50.83 15.30 -21.60
C ALA A 469 51.11 15.41 -23.10
N ALA A 470 52.14 14.71 -23.57
CA ALA A 470 52.57 14.73 -24.97
C ALA A 470 51.80 13.73 -25.86
N SER A 471 51.23 12.68 -25.26
CA SER A 471 50.49 11.61 -25.96
C SER A 471 49.54 10.87 -25.00
N GLY A 472 48.87 9.80 -25.45
CA GLY A 472 47.89 9.06 -24.65
C GLY A 472 46.54 9.78 -24.48
N PRO A 473 45.65 9.27 -23.60
CA PRO A 473 44.30 9.83 -23.42
C PRO A 473 44.29 11.30 -22.99
N ALA A 474 45.26 11.73 -22.18
CA ALA A 474 45.40 13.13 -21.76
C ALA A 474 46.20 14.01 -22.72
N ALA A 475 46.49 13.59 -23.96
CA ALA A 475 47.34 14.33 -24.90
C ALA A 475 46.91 15.80 -25.07
N GLY A 476 47.82 16.73 -24.78
CA GLY A 476 47.60 18.16 -24.85
C GLY A 476 46.92 18.78 -23.62
N MET A 477 46.47 17.96 -22.66
CA MET A 477 45.93 18.44 -21.38
C MET A 477 47.08 18.80 -20.44
N THR A 478 46.90 19.86 -19.68
CA THR A 478 47.80 20.25 -18.59
C THR A 478 47.22 19.72 -17.29
N SER A 479 48.03 19.03 -16.51
CA SER A 479 47.64 18.46 -15.21
C SER A 479 47.37 19.55 -14.17
N VAL A 480 46.67 19.17 -13.11
CA VAL A 480 46.57 19.95 -11.87
C VAL A 480 47.59 19.40 -10.88
N ASP A 481 48.52 20.23 -10.43
CA ASP A 481 49.47 19.86 -9.37
C ASP A 481 48.73 19.73 -8.03
N ILE A 482 48.88 18.58 -7.37
CA ILE A 482 48.23 18.30 -6.08
C ILE A 482 48.84 19.13 -4.93
N GLY A 483 50.05 19.68 -5.12
CA GLY A 483 50.66 20.62 -4.17
C GLY A 483 51.22 20.02 -2.88
N VAL A 484 51.15 18.70 -2.75
CA VAL A 484 51.79 17.89 -1.70
C VAL A 484 52.64 16.80 -2.38
N ALA A 485 53.65 16.30 -1.67
CA ALA A 485 54.61 15.35 -2.22
C ALA A 485 55.09 14.37 -1.15
N GLU A 486 55.45 13.18 -1.61
CA GLU A 486 56.25 12.21 -0.86
C GLU A 486 57.72 12.41 -1.24
N ASP A 487 58.61 12.23 -0.27
CA ASP A 487 60.06 12.23 -0.49
C ASP A 487 60.71 10.93 0.01
N GLY A 488 62.01 10.78 -0.25
CA GLY A 488 62.80 9.63 0.20
C GLY A 488 62.98 9.50 1.72
N ALA A 489 62.25 10.28 2.53
CA ALA A 489 62.11 10.11 3.96
C ALA A 489 60.67 9.73 4.40
N THR A 490 59.73 9.59 3.47
CA THR A 490 58.32 9.21 3.73
C THR A 490 58.25 7.83 4.38
N PRO A 491 57.65 7.68 5.58
CA PRO A 491 57.52 6.39 6.23
C PRO A 491 56.65 5.41 5.43
N VAL A 492 56.98 4.12 5.52
CA VAL A 492 56.10 3.05 4.99
C VAL A 492 54.75 3.09 5.70
N GLY A 493 53.67 3.00 4.94
CA GLY A 493 52.30 3.12 5.45
C GLY A 493 51.80 4.57 5.51
N SER A 494 52.47 5.49 4.82
CA SER A 494 51.98 6.84 4.59
C SER A 494 51.55 7.06 3.14
N SER A 495 50.66 8.01 2.90
CA SER A 495 50.17 8.38 1.55
C SER A 495 49.74 9.85 1.49
N LEU A 496 49.54 10.35 0.28
CA LEU A 496 48.90 11.63 0.01
C LEU A 496 47.40 11.41 -0.12
N GLN A 497 46.59 12.23 0.55
CA GLN A 497 45.15 12.00 0.72
C GLN A 497 44.35 13.27 0.51
N ARG A 498 43.10 13.13 0.10
CA ARG A 498 42.11 14.21 0.13
C ARG A 498 41.43 14.29 1.50
N GLN A 499 41.35 15.48 2.07
CA GLN A 499 40.62 15.78 3.32
C GLN A 499 39.49 16.79 3.06
N GLY A 500 38.43 16.77 3.89
CA GLY A 500 37.31 17.71 3.80
C GLY A 500 35.95 17.03 3.92
N THR A 501 34.88 17.78 3.63
CA THR A 501 33.50 17.30 3.69
C THR A 501 32.77 17.68 2.41
N GLY A 502 32.18 16.71 1.70
CA GLY A 502 31.41 16.93 0.47
C GLY A 502 31.08 15.66 -0.29
N ASP A 503 30.59 15.83 -1.52
CA ASP A 503 30.16 14.77 -2.45
C ASP A 503 30.97 14.73 -3.77
N ALA A 504 31.90 15.66 -3.96
CA ALA A 504 32.68 15.76 -5.19
C ALA A 504 34.14 16.12 -4.92
N ALA A 505 35.02 15.75 -5.85
CA ALA A 505 36.46 16.01 -5.82
C ALA A 505 36.82 17.44 -5.35
N SER A 506 36.10 18.45 -5.85
CA SER A 506 36.33 19.87 -5.54
C SER A 506 36.03 20.29 -4.11
N ALA A 507 35.28 19.48 -3.34
CA ALA A 507 34.99 19.73 -1.94
C ALA A 507 36.15 19.33 -1.01
N PHE A 508 37.16 18.65 -1.54
CA PHE A 508 38.29 18.14 -0.78
C PHE A 508 39.61 18.79 -1.21
N THR A 509 40.56 18.83 -0.29
CA THR A 509 41.91 19.37 -0.51
C THR A 509 42.96 18.30 -0.23
N TRP A 510 44.00 18.24 -1.05
CA TRP A 510 45.13 17.34 -0.84
C TRP A 510 45.95 17.71 0.39
N ALA A 511 46.32 16.70 1.18
CA ALA A 511 47.14 16.78 2.37
C ALA A 511 48.05 15.55 2.47
N GLY A 512 49.09 15.64 3.29
CA GLY A 512 49.98 14.53 3.61
C GLY A 512 51.45 14.81 3.33
N PRO A 513 52.32 13.80 3.56
CA PRO A 513 51.96 12.40 3.82
C PRO A 513 51.22 12.16 5.16
N LEU A 514 50.14 11.37 5.15
CA LEU A 514 49.34 10.93 6.32
C LEU A 514 49.37 9.41 6.45
N THR A 515 48.77 8.82 7.49
CA THR A 515 48.63 7.35 7.59
C THR A 515 47.72 6.84 6.49
N ALA A 516 48.22 5.95 5.64
CA ALA A 516 47.51 5.42 4.48
C ALA A 516 46.21 4.71 4.85
N THR A 517 45.19 4.85 3.99
CA THR A 517 43.81 4.39 4.21
C THR A 517 43.31 3.52 3.05
N PRO A 518 44.08 2.53 2.55
CA PRO A 518 43.71 1.81 1.34
C PRO A 518 42.36 1.07 1.50
N GLY A 519 41.37 1.48 0.71
CA GLY A 519 40.02 0.91 0.67
C GLY A 519 39.09 1.47 1.75
N GLU A 520 39.54 2.46 2.51
CA GLU A 520 38.78 3.13 3.57
C GLU A 520 38.78 4.65 3.33
N LEU A 521 37.83 5.37 3.90
CA LEU A 521 37.82 6.84 3.77
C LEU A 521 39.10 7.46 4.36
N ASN A 522 39.63 8.47 3.67
CA ASN A 522 40.83 9.18 4.08
C ASN A 522 40.72 9.78 5.49
N VAL A 523 41.86 9.98 6.14
CA VAL A 523 41.90 10.61 7.46
C VAL A 523 41.35 12.03 7.38
N GLY A 524 40.22 12.29 8.04
CA GLY A 524 39.57 13.61 8.03
C GLY A 524 38.73 13.90 6.78
N GLN A 525 38.34 12.86 6.04
CA GLN A 525 37.36 12.93 4.96
C GLN A 525 35.98 12.49 5.47
N THR A 526 34.95 13.23 5.10
CA THR A 526 33.55 12.88 5.35
C THR A 526 32.76 13.02 4.06
N PHE A 527 32.14 11.94 3.59
CA PHE A 527 31.15 12.03 2.52
C PHE A 527 29.82 12.52 3.08
N VAL A 528 29.20 13.44 2.36
CA VAL A 528 27.86 13.96 2.65
C VAL A 528 27.12 14.11 1.34
N ARG A 529 25.79 13.95 1.35
CA ARG A 529 24.95 14.38 0.24
C ARG A 529 24.51 15.82 0.46
N THR A 530 24.80 16.69 -0.50
CA THR A 530 24.25 18.05 -0.48
C THR A 530 22.78 18.05 -0.91
N CYS A 531 22.00 18.97 -0.35
CA CYS A 531 20.57 19.05 -0.61
C CYS A 531 20.07 20.50 -0.56
N SER A 532 18.91 20.70 -1.16
CA SER A 532 18.11 21.91 -1.15
C SER A 532 16.69 21.65 -0.62
N THR A 533 16.23 20.39 -0.66
CA THR A 533 14.95 19.92 -0.12
C THR A 533 15.12 18.55 0.56
N ASP A 534 14.18 18.18 1.44
CA ASP A 534 14.19 16.89 2.15
C ASP A 534 14.05 15.70 1.18
N LEU A 535 13.35 15.87 0.05
CA LEU A 535 13.18 14.82 -0.95
C LEU A 535 14.51 14.36 -1.57
N GLU A 536 15.47 15.28 -1.69
CA GLU A 536 16.81 14.96 -2.21
C GLU A 536 17.64 14.15 -1.21
N CYS A 537 17.16 14.02 0.03
CA CYS A 537 17.84 13.30 1.10
C CYS A 537 17.35 11.89 1.33
N ALA A 538 16.34 11.41 0.61
CA ALA A 538 15.91 10.02 0.69
C ALA A 538 17.07 9.07 0.33
N ASN A 539 17.48 8.22 1.27
CA ASN A 539 18.48 7.17 1.01
C ASN A 539 17.85 5.86 0.48
N GLY A 540 16.51 5.82 0.36
CA GLY A 540 15.75 4.65 -0.08
C GLY A 540 15.51 3.61 1.02
N VAL A 541 15.96 3.88 2.23
CA VAL A 541 15.79 3.06 3.43
C VAL A 541 14.61 3.65 4.21
N PHE A 542 13.58 2.85 4.42
CA PHE A 542 12.35 3.28 5.09
C PHE A 542 12.51 3.24 6.61
N CYS A 543 13.12 2.21 7.19
CA CYS A 543 13.10 1.97 8.63
C CYS A 543 14.08 2.81 9.44
N ASP A 544 15.12 3.39 8.83
CA ASP A 544 15.95 4.42 9.48
C ASP A 544 15.30 5.82 9.46
N GLY A 545 14.19 5.94 8.72
CA GLY A 545 13.26 7.05 8.73
C GLY A 545 13.67 8.18 7.80
N ALA A 546 12.67 8.93 7.33
CA ALA A 546 12.85 9.96 6.31
C ALA A 546 13.97 10.96 6.67
N GLU A 547 15.00 11.01 5.82
CA GLU A 547 16.07 11.97 5.96
C GLU A 547 15.59 13.39 5.75
N VAL A 548 16.26 14.32 6.42
CA VAL A 548 15.95 15.73 6.35
C VAL A 548 17.16 16.51 5.85
N CYS A 549 16.89 17.50 5.02
CA CYS A 549 17.87 18.44 4.55
C CYS A 549 18.13 19.49 5.62
N VAL A 550 19.23 19.34 6.36
CA VAL A 550 19.60 20.24 7.46
C VAL A 550 20.75 21.12 7.02
N SER A 551 20.45 22.40 6.79
CA SER A 551 21.44 23.41 6.39
C SER A 551 22.21 23.07 5.10
N GLY A 552 21.52 22.42 4.15
CA GLY A 552 22.06 22.06 2.83
C GLY A 552 22.84 20.74 2.78
N VAL A 553 22.77 19.95 3.86
CA VAL A 553 23.37 18.62 3.97
C VAL A 553 22.32 17.64 4.47
N CYS A 554 22.24 16.46 3.87
CA CYS A 554 21.33 15.42 4.32
C CYS A 554 21.75 14.90 5.70
N ALA A 555 20.74 14.72 6.56
CA ALA A 555 20.88 14.10 7.86
C ALA A 555 19.88 12.94 7.98
N ALA A 556 20.33 11.84 8.59
CA ALA A 556 19.52 10.67 8.86
C ALA A 556 18.25 11.05 9.65
N GLY A 557 17.12 10.42 9.29
CA GLY A 557 15.86 10.58 9.99
C GLY A 557 15.84 9.94 11.38
N ALA A 558 14.67 10.00 12.02
CA ALA A 558 14.41 9.21 13.22
C ALA A 558 13.88 7.84 12.78
N PRO A 559 14.44 6.72 13.27
CA PRO A 559 13.99 5.39 12.89
C PRO A 559 12.48 5.22 13.08
N VAL A 560 11.85 4.53 12.13
CA VAL A 560 10.42 4.24 12.18
C VAL A 560 10.15 3.32 13.37
N VAL A 561 9.25 3.75 14.26
CA VAL A 561 8.81 2.95 15.40
C VAL A 561 7.47 2.31 15.02
N CYS A 562 7.50 0.99 14.84
CA CYS A 562 6.32 0.17 14.59
C CYS A 562 5.84 -0.43 15.91
N ASP A 563 4.67 0.01 16.36
CA ASP A 563 3.95 -0.51 17.54
C ASP A 563 2.45 -0.24 17.31
N ASP A 564 1.65 -1.29 17.14
CA ASP A 564 0.20 -1.18 16.94
C ASP A 564 -0.59 -1.24 18.27
N ASN A 565 0.12 -1.30 19.40
CA ASN A 565 -0.39 -1.55 20.75
C ASN A 565 -1.14 -2.88 20.92
N VAL A 566 -0.95 -3.85 20.03
CA VAL A 566 -1.49 -5.20 20.16
C VAL A 566 -0.41 -6.10 20.77
N ALA A 567 -0.52 -6.41 22.06
CA ALA A 567 0.53 -7.17 22.75
C ALA A 567 0.78 -8.60 22.22
N CYS A 568 -0.09 -9.12 21.33
CA CYS A 568 0.04 -10.43 20.70
C CYS A 568 0.56 -10.39 19.25
N THR A 569 0.90 -9.23 18.71
CA THR A 569 1.59 -9.10 17.42
C THR A 569 3.10 -8.99 17.63
N ILE A 570 3.85 -9.40 16.61
CA ILE A 570 5.26 -9.06 16.47
C ILE A 570 5.31 -7.85 15.55
N ASP A 571 5.72 -6.71 16.10
CA ASP A 571 5.79 -5.45 15.37
C ASP A 571 7.22 -5.25 14.89
N SER A 572 7.38 -5.14 13.58
CA SER A 572 8.68 -4.89 12.95
C SER A 572 8.55 -3.89 11.83
N CYS A 573 9.61 -3.12 11.59
CA CYS A 573 9.73 -2.36 10.36
C CYS A 573 10.39 -3.25 9.30
N ASP A 574 9.78 -3.35 8.11
CA ASP A 574 10.27 -4.13 6.99
C ASP A 574 10.66 -3.22 5.82
N GLU A 575 11.95 -3.23 5.50
CA GLU A 575 12.54 -2.46 4.40
C GLU A 575 12.11 -2.96 3.02
N ALA A 576 11.84 -4.26 2.88
CA ALA A 576 11.50 -4.85 1.58
C ALA A 576 10.14 -4.36 1.06
N ILE A 577 9.25 -3.97 1.97
CA ILE A 577 7.92 -3.44 1.65
C ILE A 577 7.76 -1.96 2.00
N GLY A 578 8.79 -1.34 2.60
CA GLY A 578 8.78 0.06 3.01
C GLY A 578 7.65 0.40 4.00
N ALA A 579 7.37 -0.50 4.95
CA ALA A 579 6.24 -0.35 5.88
C ALA A 579 6.49 -1.01 7.24
N CYS A 580 5.62 -0.68 8.20
CA CYS A 580 5.48 -1.46 9.42
C CYS A 580 4.72 -2.76 9.13
N GLU A 581 5.29 -3.88 9.56
CA GLU A 581 4.69 -5.20 9.57
C GLU A 581 4.24 -5.55 10.99
N PHE A 582 3.01 -6.06 11.11
CA PHE A 582 2.41 -6.49 12.37
C PHE A 582 1.95 -7.94 12.22
N VAL A 583 2.80 -8.88 12.65
CA VAL A 583 2.52 -10.31 12.46
C VAL A 583 1.78 -10.84 13.68
N GLU A 584 0.51 -11.23 13.50
CA GLU A 584 -0.24 -11.92 14.53
C GLU A 584 0.45 -13.24 14.92
N THR A 585 0.74 -13.40 16.20
CA THR A 585 1.26 -14.66 16.71
C THR A 585 0.11 -15.68 16.89
N PRO A 586 0.39 -17.00 16.94
CA PRO A 586 -0.65 -18.02 17.14
C PRO A 586 -1.54 -17.82 18.38
N MET A 587 -1.11 -17.00 19.34
CA MET A 587 -1.86 -16.62 20.54
C MET A 587 -2.94 -15.54 20.30
N CYS A 588 -2.93 -14.79 19.19
CA CYS A 588 -4.06 -13.91 18.82
C CYS A 588 -5.32 -14.70 18.40
N SER A 589 -5.21 -16.02 18.16
CA SER A 589 -6.34 -16.88 17.76
C SER A 589 -7.11 -17.54 18.92
N ILE A 590 -6.73 -17.28 20.19
CA ILE A 590 -7.40 -17.88 21.36
C ILE A 590 -8.46 -16.91 21.88
N GLN A 591 -9.74 -17.23 21.66
CA GLN A 591 -10.87 -16.46 22.18
C GLN A 591 -10.98 -16.57 23.72
N PRO A 592 -11.57 -15.57 24.41
CA PRO A 592 -11.95 -15.68 25.81
C PRO A 592 -12.77 -16.94 26.11
N TRP A 593 -12.57 -17.53 27.29
CA TRP A 593 -13.27 -18.74 27.74
C TRP A 593 -13.70 -18.63 29.21
N MET A 594 -14.76 -19.35 29.60
CA MET A 594 -15.19 -19.51 30.99
C MET A 594 -14.19 -20.36 31.77
N ASN A 595 -13.62 -19.76 32.80
CA ASN A 595 -12.46 -20.28 33.53
C ASN A 595 -12.80 -20.83 34.90
N GLU A 596 -13.70 -20.17 35.62
CA GLU A 596 -14.12 -20.52 36.98
C GLU A 596 -15.62 -20.20 37.15
N VAL A 597 -16.38 -21.05 37.85
CA VAL A 597 -17.82 -20.88 38.08
C VAL A 597 -18.12 -21.17 39.55
N HIS A 598 -18.93 -20.31 40.17
CA HIS A 598 -19.50 -20.54 41.49
C HIS A 598 -21.01 -20.28 41.47
N TYR A 599 -21.82 -21.26 41.86
CA TYR A 599 -23.29 -21.18 41.83
C TYR A 599 -24.00 -21.72 43.10
N ASP A 600 -23.43 -22.64 43.88
CA ASP A 600 -24.10 -23.27 45.04
C ASP A 600 -23.20 -23.35 46.29
N ASN A 601 -23.78 -23.09 47.47
CA ASN A 601 -23.06 -23.09 48.75
C ASN A 601 -23.76 -23.87 49.86
N ALA A 602 -22.97 -24.21 50.89
CA ALA A 602 -23.50 -24.58 52.19
C ALA A 602 -24.27 -23.42 52.85
N GLY A 603 -25.59 -23.44 52.73
CA GLY A 603 -26.47 -22.46 53.38
C GLY A 603 -27.20 -21.60 52.37
N ALA A 604 -26.95 -20.28 52.40
CA ALA A 604 -27.43 -19.38 51.35
C ALA A 604 -26.33 -19.20 50.32
N ASP A 605 -26.71 -19.16 49.05
CA ASP A 605 -25.80 -18.93 47.94
C ASP A 605 -25.26 -17.50 48.02
N VAL A 606 -23.94 -17.37 48.00
CA VAL A 606 -23.20 -16.12 48.15
C VAL A 606 -22.02 -16.11 47.18
N ASP A 607 -21.70 -14.92 46.67
CA ASP A 607 -20.61 -14.72 45.71
C ASP A 607 -20.72 -15.57 44.42
N GLU A 608 -21.95 -15.78 43.96
CA GLU A 608 -22.24 -16.44 42.68
C GLU A 608 -21.66 -15.63 41.51
N GLY A 609 -21.07 -16.32 40.54
CA GLY A 609 -20.45 -15.66 39.40
C GLY A 609 -19.63 -16.57 38.50
N VAL A 610 -19.12 -15.97 37.44
CA VAL A 610 -18.33 -16.63 36.39
C VAL A 610 -17.07 -15.82 36.15
N GLU A 611 -15.94 -16.51 36.09
CA GLU A 611 -14.68 -15.95 35.63
C GLU A 611 -14.49 -16.23 34.14
N VAL A 612 -14.00 -15.24 33.41
CA VAL A 612 -13.58 -15.36 32.03
C VAL A 612 -12.07 -15.13 31.96
N ALA A 613 -11.35 -16.07 31.37
CA ALA A 613 -9.92 -15.95 31.08
C ALA A 613 -9.69 -15.87 29.58
N GLY A 614 -8.58 -15.27 29.17
CA GLY A 614 -8.28 -15.02 27.77
C GLY A 614 -6.92 -14.37 27.59
N PRO A 615 -6.54 -14.05 26.33
CA PRO A 615 -5.35 -13.27 26.06
C PRO A 615 -5.40 -11.91 26.78
N ALA A 616 -4.27 -11.51 27.34
CA ALA A 616 -4.13 -10.21 27.97
C ALA A 616 -4.30 -9.09 26.94
N GLY A 617 -4.98 -8.01 27.32
CA GLY A 617 -5.28 -6.89 26.43
C GLY A 617 -6.61 -7.00 25.69
N VAL A 618 -7.28 -8.15 25.71
CA VAL A 618 -8.63 -8.28 25.15
C VAL A 618 -9.62 -7.45 25.97
N ASP A 619 -10.31 -6.51 25.31
CA ASP A 619 -11.45 -5.79 25.87
C ASP A 619 -12.71 -6.64 25.74
N LEU A 620 -13.36 -6.92 26.87
CA LEU A 620 -14.60 -7.68 26.93
C LEU A 620 -15.85 -6.84 26.63
N ALA A 621 -15.69 -5.59 26.19
CA ALA A 621 -16.80 -4.79 25.70
C ALA A 621 -17.56 -5.51 24.58
N GLY A 622 -18.88 -5.68 24.75
CA GLY A 622 -19.75 -6.37 23.80
C GLY A 622 -19.90 -7.88 24.04
N TRP A 623 -19.02 -8.50 24.83
CA TRP A 623 -19.18 -9.89 25.24
C TRP A 623 -20.29 -10.04 26.29
N THR A 624 -20.96 -11.19 26.30
CA THR A 624 -22.03 -11.47 27.27
C THR A 624 -22.01 -12.91 27.78
N ILE A 625 -22.45 -13.11 29.03
CA ILE A 625 -22.78 -14.43 29.58
C ILE A 625 -24.30 -14.56 29.69
N LEU A 626 -24.86 -15.66 29.18
CA LEU A 626 -26.27 -16.01 29.27
C LEU A 626 -26.46 -17.24 30.17
N ALA A 627 -27.28 -17.12 31.21
CA ALA A 627 -27.63 -18.25 32.08
C ALA A 627 -28.97 -18.87 31.67
N TYR A 628 -29.00 -20.19 31.59
CA TYR A 628 -30.10 -21.00 31.07
C TYR A 628 -30.69 -21.91 32.16
N ASN A 629 -32.02 -21.96 32.21
CA ASN A 629 -32.77 -22.77 33.17
C ASN A 629 -32.94 -24.19 32.62
N GLY A 630 -32.52 -25.19 33.37
CA GLY A 630 -32.65 -26.60 33.06
C GLY A 630 -34.06 -27.11 32.91
N ASN A 631 -35.02 -26.46 33.56
CA ASN A 631 -36.44 -26.75 33.44
C ASN A 631 -37.08 -25.98 32.28
N GLY A 632 -36.55 -26.19 31.08
CA GLY A 632 -37.14 -25.69 29.83
C GLY A 632 -36.15 -25.12 28.83
N GLY A 633 -34.89 -24.91 29.20
CA GLY A 633 -33.83 -24.43 28.32
C GLY A 633 -33.86 -22.94 28.02
N ALA A 634 -34.64 -22.15 28.77
CA ALA A 634 -34.80 -20.72 28.51
C ALA A 634 -33.76 -19.87 29.26
N VAL A 635 -33.31 -18.76 28.65
CA VAL A 635 -32.48 -17.75 29.29
C VAL A 635 -33.24 -17.12 30.46
N TYR A 636 -32.64 -17.10 31.64
CA TYR A 636 -33.21 -16.43 32.81
C TYR A 636 -32.37 -15.25 33.30
N GLN A 637 -31.11 -15.13 32.88
CA GLN A 637 -30.21 -14.05 33.25
C GLN A 637 -29.20 -13.76 32.14
N THR A 638 -28.85 -12.49 31.99
CA THR A 638 -27.83 -12.01 31.06
C THR A 638 -26.87 -11.09 31.81
N GLN A 639 -25.58 -11.35 31.68
CA GLN A 639 -24.51 -10.54 32.26
C GLN A 639 -23.65 -9.98 31.13
N PRO A 640 -23.75 -8.67 30.80
CA PRO A 640 -22.79 -8.02 29.92
C PRO A 640 -21.42 -7.96 30.59
N LEU A 641 -20.37 -8.22 29.83
CA LEU A 641 -18.99 -8.15 30.30
C LEU A 641 -18.40 -6.78 29.98
N THR A 642 -17.48 -6.33 30.83
CA THR A 642 -16.72 -5.09 30.65
C THR A 642 -15.34 -5.27 31.24
N GLY A 643 -14.34 -4.60 30.65
CA GLY A 643 -12.98 -4.54 31.17
C GLY A 643 -12.00 -5.26 30.28
N VAL A 644 -10.72 -4.89 30.44
CA VAL A 644 -9.61 -5.45 29.69
C VAL A 644 -8.95 -6.55 30.51
N ILE A 645 -8.77 -7.73 29.92
CA ILE A 645 -8.12 -8.86 30.58
C ILE A 645 -6.66 -8.49 30.92
N PRO A 646 -6.24 -8.58 32.20
CA PRO A 646 -4.88 -8.23 32.59
C PRO A 646 -3.86 -9.28 32.12
N ASN A 647 -2.57 -8.94 32.15
CA ASN A 647 -1.50 -9.92 31.98
C ASN A 647 -1.03 -10.42 33.36
N GLU A 648 -1.42 -11.64 33.71
CA GLU A 648 -1.05 -12.31 34.95
C GLU A 648 0.08 -13.33 34.75
N GLY A 649 0.33 -13.73 33.50
CA GLY A 649 1.43 -14.62 33.12
C GLY A 649 1.30 -15.13 31.69
N ALA A 650 2.44 -15.30 31.01
CA ALA A 650 2.53 -15.87 29.66
C ALA A 650 1.61 -15.22 28.59
N GLY A 651 1.18 -13.97 28.79
CA GLY A 651 0.28 -13.27 27.88
C GLY A 651 -1.21 -13.50 28.12
N TYR A 652 -1.61 -14.03 29.28
CA TYR A 652 -3.00 -14.30 29.65
C TYR A 652 -3.35 -13.74 31.04
N GLY A 653 -4.64 -13.60 31.32
CA GLY A 653 -5.17 -13.31 32.65
C GLY A 653 -6.66 -13.63 32.74
N ALA A 654 -7.30 -13.20 33.83
CA ALA A 654 -8.72 -13.49 34.07
C ALA A 654 -9.47 -12.32 34.74
N LEU A 655 -10.79 -12.29 34.54
CA LEU A 655 -11.70 -11.35 35.20
C LEU A 655 -12.93 -12.08 35.74
N PHE A 656 -13.28 -11.82 37.00
CA PHE A 656 -14.45 -12.41 37.65
C PHE A 656 -15.67 -11.49 37.59
N PHE A 657 -16.80 -12.06 37.17
CA PHE A 657 -18.08 -11.36 37.01
C PHE A 657 -19.11 -11.95 37.99
N TYR A 658 -19.57 -11.12 38.93
CA TYR A 658 -20.62 -11.50 39.86
C TYR A 658 -21.97 -11.62 39.15
N MET A 659 -22.64 -12.75 39.33
CA MET A 659 -23.96 -13.06 38.78
C MET A 659 -24.86 -13.58 39.90
N PRO A 660 -25.39 -12.71 40.78
CA PRO A 660 -26.25 -13.16 41.87
C PRO A 660 -27.55 -13.78 41.33
N GLY A 661 -27.98 -14.89 41.94
CA GLY A 661 -29.18 -15.63 41.54
C GLY A 661 -28.95 -16.65 40.42
N LEU A 662 -27.73 -17.21 40.33
CA LEU A 662 -27.53 -18.43 39.56
C LEU A 662 -28.37 -19.55 40.18
N GLN A 663 -28.91 -20.44 39.34
CA GLN A 663 -29.82 -21.49 39.80
C GLN A 663 -29.03 -22.79 40.08
N ASN A 664 -29.48 -23.56 41.07
CA ASN A 664 -28.83 -24.81 41.51
C ASN A 664 -29.58 -26.04 40.94
N GLY A 665 -30.12 -25.91 39.72
CA GLY A 665 -30.92 -26.92 39.06
C GLY A 665 -30.07 -27.94 38.31
N ALA A 666 -30.49 -29.21 38.34
CA ALA A 666 -29.90 -30.29 37.56
C ALA A 666 -30.72 -30.54 36.26
N PRO A 667 -30.32 -30.03 35.08
CA PRO A 667 -29.11 -29.24 34.79
C PRO A 667 -29.37 -27.79 34.36
N ASP A 668 -28.74 -26.80 34.99
CA ASP A 668 -28.66 -25.42 34.51
C ASP A 668 -27.35 -25.18 33.73
N GLY A 669 -27.25 -24.06 33.01
CA GLY A 669 -26.09 -23.80 32.15
C GLY A 669 -25.79 -22.35 31.85
N LEU A 670 -24.62 -22.12 31.27
CA LEU A 670 -24.01 -20.83 31.01
C LEU A 670 -23.44 -20.82 29.58
N ALA A 671 -23.79 -19.81 28.79
CA ALA A 671 -23.17 -19.57 27.50
C ALA A 671 -22.32 -18.31 27.53
N LEU A 672 -21.11 -18.37 26.95
CA LEU A 672 -20.31 -17.20 26.62
C LEU A 672 -20.59 -16.83 25.15
N VAL A 673 -20.86 -15.56 24.90
CA VAL A 673 -21.28 -15.03 23.59
C VAL A 673 -20.41 -13.84 23.24
N ASP A 674 -19.86 -13.85 22.02
CA ASP A 674 -18.99 -12.79 21.51
C ASP A 674 -19.79 -11.54 21.06
N PRO A 675 -19.11 -10.43 20.71
CA PRO A 675 -19.77 -9.20 20.26
C PRO A 675 -20.57 -9.34 18.96
N GLN A 676 -20.29 -10.36 18.14
CA GLN A 676 -20.99 -10.69 16.90
C GLN A 676 -22.28 -11.46 17.17
N GLY A 677 -22.44 -11.99 18.39
CA GLY A 677 -23.61 -12.75 18.84
C GLY A 677 -23.43 -14.26 18.71
N ASP A 678 -22.22 -14.74 18.41
CA ASP A 678 -21.90 -16.15 18.28
C ASP A 678 -21.56 -16.76 19.65
N VAL A 679 -22.01 -18.00 19.87
CA VAL A 679 -21.76 -18.74 21.11
C VAL A 679 -20.39 -19.41 21.05
N THR A 680 -19.45 -18.94 21.87
CA THR A 680 -18.10 -19.51 21.93
C THR A 680 -18.06 -20.78 22.77
N GLU A 681 -18.89 -20.86 23.81
CA GLU A 681 -19.13 -22.08 24.57
C GLU A 681 -20.48 -22.07 25.28
N LEU A 682 -21.09 -23.25 25.41
CA LEU A 682 -22.27 -23.49 26.25
C LEU A 682 -21.96 -24.65 27.21
N LEU A 683 -21.82 -24.33 28.49
CA LEU A 683 -21.55 -25.30 29.54
C LEU A 683 -22.78 -25.51 30.41
N SER A 684 -22.86 -26.67 31.06
CA SER A 684 -23.85 -26.94 32.10
C SER A 684 -23.23 -27.66 33.29
N TYR A 685 -23.91 -27.60 34.41
CA TYR A 685 -23.58 -28.37 35.61
C TYR A 685 -24.72 -29.33 35.94
N GLU A 686 -24.36 -30.47 36.56
CA GLU A 686 -25.28 -31.52 36.99
C GLU A 686 -26.09 -32.19 35.85
N GLY A 687 -25.54 -32.19 34.64
CA GLY A 687 -26.12 -32.84 33.45
C GLY A 687 -26.09 -31.92 32.22
N VAL A 688 -26.72 -32.37 31.12
CA VAL A 688 -26.80 -31.61 29.86
C VAL A 688 -28.19 -31.00 29.67
N LEU A 689 -28.24 -29.77 29.13
CA LEU A 689 -29.47 -29.10 28.73
C LEU A 689 -29.43 -28.73 27.25
N VAL A 690 -30.60 -28.47 26.66
CA VAL A 690 -30.73 -27.90 25.32
C VAL A 690 -31.36 -26.53 25.47
N ALA A 691 -30.68 -25.49 25.00
CA ALA A 691 -31.20 -24.14 25.04
C ALA A 691 -32.35 -23.98 24.04
N THR A 692 -33.41 -23.26 24.43
CA THR A 692 -34.64 -23.10 23.64
C THR A 692 -34.86 -21.68 23.12
N ASP A 693 -34.13 -20.71 23.66
CA ASP A 693 -34.09 -19.31 23.22
C ASP A 693 -32.69 -18.72 23.45
N GLY A 694 -32.51 -17.41 23.28
CA GLY A 694 -31.20 -16.74 23.39
C GLY A 694 -30.23 -17.08 22.26
N ALA A 695 -28.99 -16.63 22.38
CA ALA A 695 -27.93 -16.86 21.38
C ALA A 695 -27.63 -18.36 21.19
N ALA A 696 -27.87 -19.18 22.23
CA ALA A 696 -27.62 -20.62 22.18
C ALA A 696 -28.84 -21.45 21.77
N ALA A 697 -29.91 -20.84 21.24
CA ALA A 697 -31.13 -21.56 20.87
C ALA A 697 -30.85 -22.77 19.95
N GLY A 698 -31.23 -23.96 20.41
CA GLY A 698 -31.01 -25.24 19.72
C GLY A 698 -29.66 -25.91 19.99
N ILE A 699 -28.76 -25.27 20.74
CA ILE A 699 -27.46 -25.82 21.12
C ILE A 699 -27.63 -26.71 22.36
N THR A 700 -26.99 -27.89 22.35
CA THR A 700 -26.89 -28.77 23.52
C THR A 700 -25.63 -28.44 24.29
N SER A 701 -25.73 -28.23 25.60
CA SER A 701 -24.61 -27.88 26.45
C SER A 701 -23.62 -29.04 26.63
N VAL A 702 -22.39 -28.68 27.00
CA VAL A 702 -21.38 -29.62 27.49
C VAL A 702 -21.41 -29.63 29.02
N ASP A 703 -21.69 -30.79 29.62
CA ASP A 703 -21.66 -30.96 31.07
C ASP A 703 -20.21 -30.87 31.57
N MET A 704 -19.96 -30.00 32.55
CA MET A 704 -18.65 -29.83 33.18
C MET A 704 -18.20 -31.09 33.92
N GLY A 705 -19.14 -31.96 34.31
CA GLY A 705 -18.84 -33.24 34.97
C GLY A 705 -18.37 -33.10 36.42
N VAL A 706 -18.38 -31.87 36.95
CA VAL A 706 -18.20 -31.51 38.36
C VAL A 706 -19.35 -30.59 38.76
N ALA A 707 -19.65 -30.56 40.05
CA ALA A 707 -20.79 -29.82 40.58
C ALA A 707 -20.48 -29.30 41.98
N GLU A 708 -21.04 -28.14 42.28
CA GLU A 708 -21.20 -27.68 43.65
C GLU A 708 -22.46 -28.33 44.25
N THR A 709 -22.52 -28.37 45.57
CA THR A 709 -23.62 -28.98 46.30
C THR A 709 -24.07 -28.06 47.42
N PRO A 710 -25.23 -28.32 48.05
CA PRO A 710 -25.67 -27.59 49.25
C PRO A 710 -24.78 -27.79 50.49
N SER A 711 -23.63 -28.44 50.33
CA SER A 711 -22.58 -28.59 51.33
C SER A 711 -21.22 -28.02 50.90
N SER A 712 -21.12 -27.45 49.70
CA SER A 712 -19.89 -26.86 49.17
C SER A 712 -19.45 -25.64 49.98
N PRO A 713 -18.17 -25.54 50.38
CA PRO A 713 -17.64 -24.34 51.03
C PRO A 713 -17.65 -23.13 50.08
N VAL A 714 -17.92 -21.93 50.62
CA VAL A 714 -17.80 -20.65 49.88
C VAL A 714 -16.36 -20.40 49.35
N SER A 715 -15.37 -21.09 49.91
CA SER A 715 -13.98 -20.98 49.49
C SER A 715 -13.62 -21.85 48.29
N GLU A 716 -14.52 -22.69 47.78
CA GLU A 716 -14.28 -23.61 46.67
C GLU A 716 -15.19 -23.29 45.50
N THR A 717 -14.67 -23.48 44.28
CA THR A 717 -15.36 -23.20 43.03
C THR A 717 -15.09 -24.30 42.00
N LEU A 718 -15.87 -24.32 40.92
CA LEU A 718 -15.58 -25.13 39.74
C LEU A 718 -14.54 -24.40 38.90
N GLN A 719 -13.40 -25.03 38.63
CA GLN A 719 -12.27 -24.42 37.93
C GLN A 719 -11.78 -25.29 36.78
N ARG A 720 -11.39 -24.65 35.68
CA ARG A 720 -10.58 -25.29 34.63
C ARG A 720 -9.12 -25.35 35.08
N VAL A 721 -8.52 -26.53 35.05
CA VAL A 721 -7.10 -26.74 35.34
C VAL A 721 -6.39 -27.48 34.20
N GLY A 722 -5.12 -27.14 33.95
CA GLY A 722 -4.27 -27.81 32.95
C GLY A 722 -3.22 -26.86 32.37
N THR A 723 -2.26 -27.39 31.60
CA THR A 723 -1.06 -26.64 31.19
C THR A 723 -1.15 -25.95 29.83
N ALA A 724 -2.24 -26.15 29.07
CA ALA A 724 -2.42 -25.53 27.75
C ALA A 724 -3.91 -25.32 27.43
N PRO A 725 -4.29 -24.19 26.77
CA PRO A 725 -5.63 -23.97 26.24
C PRO A 725 -6.11 -25.14 25.39
N GLY A 726 -7.36 -25.57 25.57
CA GLY A 726 -7.95 -26.73 24.88
C GLY A 726 -7.66 -28.11 25.51
N SER A 727 -6.81 -28.19 26.54
CA SER A 727 -6.54 -29.42 27.31
C SER A 727 -7.06 -29.39 28.76
N PHE A 728 -7.77 -28.31 29.12
CA PHE A 728 -8.26 -28.11 30.48
C PHE A 728 -9.35 -29.09 30.87
N VAL A 729 -9.37 -29.43 32.16
CA VAL A 729 -10.40 -30.28 32.77
C VAL A 729 -11.02 -29.53 33.94
N TRP A 730 -12.34 -29.66 34.11
CA TRP A 730 -13.04 -29.08 35.24
C TRP A 730 -12.78 -29.86 36.53
N THR A 731 -12.49 -29.15 37.62
CA THR A 731 -12.30 -29.69 38.97
C THR A 731 -12.94 -28.78 40.00
N VAL A 732 -13.20 -29.28 41.21
CA VAL A 732 -13.46 -28.43 42.38
C VAL A 732 -12.12 -28.04 43.00
N ALA A 733 -11.89 -26.75 43.25
CA ALA A 733 -10.65 -26.23 43.80
C ALA A 733 -10.88 -24.95 44.65
N PRO A 734 -9.92 -24.53 45.50
CA PRO A 734 -10.03 -23.25 46.21
C PRO A 734 -10.10 -22.07 45.23
N GLN A 735 -11.03 -21.14 45.45
CA GLN A 735 -11.32 -20.04 44.52
C GLN A 735 -10.08 -19.22 44.12
N SER A 736 -10.02 -18.81 42.85
CA SER A 736 -8.96 -17.95 42.28
C SER A 736 -9.47 -16.61 41.75
N ARG A 737 -10.78 -16.34 41.85
CA ARG A 737 -11.48 -15.13 41.39
C ARG A 737 -10.62 -13.90 41.08
N GLY A 738 -10.64 -13.52 39.80
CA GLY A 738 -9.88 -12.40 39.27
C GLY A 738 -8.40 -12.74 39.07
N ALA A 739 -8.07 -14.02 39.03
CA ALA A 739 -6.76 -14.53 38.67
C ALA A 739 -6.87 -15.90 37.99
N LEU A 740 -5.90 -16.26 37.17
CA LEU A 740 -5.80 -17.58 36.54
C LEU A 740 -5.82 -18.71 37.58
N ASN A 741 -6.47 -19.82 37.25
CA ASN A 741 -6.60 -20.96 38.15
C ASN A 741 -5.26 -21.65 38.38
N ALA A 742 -5.13 -22.30 39.53
CA ALA A 742 -3.91 -22.99 39.90
C ALA A 742 -3.50 -24.08 38.87
N GLY A 743 -2.30 -23.93 38.30
CA GLY A 743 -1.75 -24.88 37.33
C GLY A 743 -2.08 -24.56 35.87
N GLN A 744 -2.76 -23.43 35.60
CA GLN A 744 -2.81 -22.82 34.28
C GLN A 744 -1.55 -21.99 34.04
N LEU A 745 -0.88 -22.31 32.92
CA LEU A 745 0.30 -21.65 32.35
C LEU A 745 1.62 -21.85 33.13
#